data_AF-A0A5N6R9V5-F1
#
_entry.id   AF-A0A5N6R9V5-F1
#
_cell.length_a   1.000
_cell.length_b   1.000
_cell.length_c   1.000
_cell.angle_alpha   90.00
_cell.angle_beta   90.00
_cell.angle_gamma   90.00
#
_symmetry.space_group_name_H-M   'P 1'
#
loop_
_entity.id
_entity.type
_entity.pdbx_description
1 polymer ?
#
loop_
_entity_poly.entity_id
_entity_poly.type
_entity_poly.pdbx_seq_one_letter_code
_entity_poly.pdbx_strand_id
1 'polypeptide(L)'
;MATPNSLPLCERIQRKNTIQRAIEVIILFLLFSLLVYRLLFLNNHGLTWLLAFLCESWFTFTWVLVMSNKWNPVEYRTYPDNLLQRVTELPSVDMFVTTADPVLEPPIITINTVLSLLAVDYPPQKLACYVSDDGCSPLTYYSLSEASKFARLWVPFCKKYNIQVRAPFRYFADDSLTFSDSSWEFHQEWKMMKVEYEQLCYKIEDAAQKSMPCDFTGEFAEFLNVDSKNHPAITKIMCENKECLADGLPHLVYVSREKRLTHPHHYKAGAMNVLTRVSGLMSNAPYMLNVDCDMLVNNPKVVLHAMCLLLGSKSEKESAYVQFPQKFYGGLKDDPYGNQLVVLFEYMTHGMSGLQGPLYGGTGCFHRRKIIYGLYPDNVESINGKLVENKLLEFGSSKEFIKSAVHALKGNTDPPNHLWESIEATHQVANCNYEYNSSWGTKLGWRYGSTTEDVLTGLTIHKKGWKSIYCTPNPPAFLGCAPSGGPAAMTQQKRWATGLLEILVSKNCPIFATLFEKLQFRQCLAYLWLFSWGIRSVPELCYATLPLYCIITNSSFLPKVGEPVFWVLVALFVIYSLYTLSEYLRTGQSIRAWWNNQRMARITTMTAWFFGFLSVVLKLLGISETVFEVTKKDQSSDSTNDNDAGRFTFDESLVFMPGTTIFLLHLTALIVSLLKLQPLADDGHGSGLGEVLCSVWLLLCFWPFFKGLFGKGKHGIPISTICKSAALAIVFLHLCRRTTMGTILVEDKLVEFGSLKEFIKSAAHALKGKSNPPNHLRNSNEAAHQVVSCGYEYSTSWGAEILNPSAFLGCAPLGGPAVMNQQKRWAIGMLEILLSKNCPIFAALFGKLQLRQGFAYLWLFSWGLQPIPELCYAALPVYCIITNSHLLPKGISETVFEITKKDQSSDDVDDDPRKFTFDESPIFVSGTTILLLHLTALVVSLLKLQPPAHDGHGSGLGEVLYSVWLVLCFWPFLKGLFGKGKHGIPISTIYKAVALALLFLYFCRRSTMG
;
A
#
# COMPACT_ATOMS: atom_id res chain seq x y z
N MET A 1 -7.34 -12.04 59.24
CA MET A 1 -6.65 -12.62 58.06
C MET A 1 -7.66 -12.69 56.93
N ALA A 2 -7.43 -11.97 55.83
CA ALA A 2 -8.33 -12.01 54.68
C ALA A 2 -8.22 -13.38 53.98
N THR A 3 -9.34 -13.97 53.55
CA THR A 3 -9.36 -15.23 52.79
C THR A 3 -8.54 -15.09 51.50
N PRO A 4 -7.71 -16.06 51.09
CA PRO A 4 -6.87 -16.01 49.88
C PRO A 4 -7.61 -15.64 48.57
N ASN A 5 -8.93 -15.85 48.54
CA ASN A 5 -9.79 -15.52 47.39
C ASN A 5 -10.22 -14.04 47.27
N SER A 6 -9.81 -13.13 48.15
CA SER A 6 -10.28 -11.73 48.12
C SER A 6 -9.39 -10.74 47.37
N LEU A 7 -8.14 -11.07 47.05
CA LEU A 7 -7.22 -10.13 46.40
C LEU A 7 -7.41 -10.12 44.86
N PRO A 8 -7.42 -8.94 44.21
CA PRO A 8 -7.60 -8.85 42.76
C PRO A 8 -6.36 -9.39 42.01
N LEU A 9 -6.59 -10.13 40.92
CA LEU A 9 -5.52 -10.55 40.00
C LEU A 9 -5.13 -9.42 39.03
N CYS A 10 -6.07 -8.54 38.72
CA CYS A 10 -5.85 -7.38 37.89
C CYS A 10 -6.80 -6.23 38.26
N GLU A 11 -6.40 -5.01 37.93
CA GLU A 11 -7.18 -3.79 38.12
C GLU A 11 -7.26 -3.04 36.79
N ARG A 12 -8.48 -2.62 36.43
CA ARG A 12 -8.74 -1.77 35.27
C ARG A 12 -8.82 -0.31 35.70
N ILE A 13 -7.84 0.49 35.30
CA ILE A 13 -7.67 1.88 35.71
C ILE A 13 -8.03 2.81 34.55
N GLN A 14 -8.98 3.72 34.78
CA GLN A 14 -9.28 4.80 33.84
C GLN A 14 -8.32 5.97 34.07
N ARG A 15 -7.63 6.41 33.01
CA ARG A 15 -6.70 7.55 33.11
C ARG A 15 -7.47 8.86 32.97
N LYS A 16 -7.20 9.83 33.86
CA LYS A 16 -7.76 11.18 33.77
C LYS A 16 -7.07 11.95 32.64
N ASN A 17 -7.83 12.45 31.67
CA ASN A 17 -7.32 13.18 30.50
C ASN A 17 -8.11 14.47 30.19
N THR A 18 -8.71 15.10 31.21
CA THR A 18 -9.62 16.26 31.03
C THR A 18 -8.99 17.43 30.26
N ILE A 19 -7.75 17.82 30.60
CA ILE A 19 -7.04 18.91 29.92
C ILE A 19 -6.78 18.56 28.45
N GLN A 20 -6.33 17.33 28.20
CA GLN A 20 -6.07 16.83 26.86
C GLN A 20 -7.34 16.86 25.99
N ARG A 21 -8.47 16.36 26.53
CA ARG A 21 -9.76 16.40 25.84
C ARG A 21 -10.22 17.83 25.53
N ALA A 22 -10.02 18.77 26.45
CA ALA A 22 -10.37 20.17 26.22
C ALA A 22 -9.56 20.76 25.05
N ILE A 23 -8.25 20.51 25.00
CA ILE A 23 -7.39 20.95 23.89
C ILE A 23 -7.81 20.29 22.57
N GLU A 24 -8.14 19.00 22.59
CA GLU A 24 -8.59 18.28 21.39
C GLU A 24 -9.89 18.84 20.82
N VAL A 25 -10.85 19.19 21.68
CA VAL A 25 -12.11 19.85 21.30
C VAL A 25 -11.85 21.26 20.75
N ILE A 26 -10.92 22.02 21.34
CA ILE A 26 -10.53 23.34 20.82
C ILE A 26 -9.96 23.21 19.40
N ILE A 27 -9.04 22.26 19.17
CA ILE A 27 -8.49 22.02 17.83
C ILE A 27 -9.60 21.63 16.84
N LEU A 28 -10.54 20.77 17.25
CA LEU A 28 -11.68 20.39 16.41
C LEU A 28 -12.58 21.58 16.07
N PHE A 29 -12.83 22.47 17.05
CA PHE A 29 -13.60 23.68 16.83
C PHE A 29 -12.92 24.64 15.83
N LEU A 30 -11.59 24.80 15.93
CA LEU A 30 -10.83 25.62 14.98
C LEU A 30 -10.86 25.03 13.57
N LEU A 31 -10.74 23.70 13.44
CA LEU A 31 -10.87 23.00 12.16
C LEU A 31 -12.26 23.22 11.53
N PHE A 32 -13.33 23.04 12.29
CA PHE A 32 -14.69 23.31 11.79
C PHE A 32 -14.90 24.79 11.43
N SER A 33 -14.36 25.71 12.22
CA SER A 33 -14.44 27.14 11.94
C SER A 33 -13.77 27.48 10.60
N LEU A 34 -12.62 26.88 10.32
CA LEU A 34 -11.93 27.01 9.03
C LEU A 34 -12.78 26.45 7.88
N LEU A 35 -13.37 25.26 8.04
CA LEU A 35 -14.21 24.67 6.99
C LEU A 35 -15.46 25.49 6.70
N VAL A 36 -16.13 26.00 7.74
CA VAL A 36 -17.30 26.88 7.57
C VAL A 36 -16.89 28.14 6.82
N TYR A 37 -15.75 28.74 7.18
CA TYR A 37 -15.22 29.89 6.45
C TYR A 37 -14.99 29.57 4.97
N ARG A 38 -14.25 28.49 4.67
CA ARG A 38 -14.00 28.06 3.29
C ARG A 38 -15.29 27.89 2.51
N LEU A 39 -16.30 27.26 3.11
CA LEU A 39 -17.58 26.99 2.46
C LEU A 39 -18.37 28.27 2.18
N LEU A 40 -18.40 29.22 3.12
CA LEU A 40 -19.12 30.50 2.97
C LEU A 40 -18.51 31.39 1.88
N PHE A 41 -17.19 31.36 1.72
CA PHE A 41 -16.48 32.21 0.76
C PHE A 41 -16.06 31.47 -0.52
N LEU A 42 -16.42 30.18 -0.67
CA LEU A 42 -16.00 29.35 -1.80
C LEU A 42 -16.37 29.94 -3.16
N ASN A 43 -17.56 30.54 -3.27
CA ASN A 43 -18.06 31.14 -4.52
C ASN A 43 -17.25 32.35 -4.99
N ASN A 44 -16.46 32.96 -4.10
CA ASN A 44 -15.65 34.14 -4.40
C ASN A 44 -14.21 33.77 -4.80
N HIS A 45 -13.86 32.48 -4.82
CA HIS A 45 -12.50 31.99 -5.02
C HIS A 45 -12.42 30.83 -6.01
N GLY A 46 -11.22 30.62 -6.58
CA GLY A 46 -10.98 29.62 -7.61
C GLY A 46 -10.71 28.19 -7.11
N LEU A 47 -10.19 27.36 -8.01
CA LEU A 47 -9.91 25.93 -7.79
C LEU A 47 -8.96 25.66 -6.60
N THR A 48 -8.04 26.58 -6.32
CA THR A 48 -7.09 26.48 -5.18
C THR A 48 -7.80 26.42 -3.83
N TRP A 49 -8.87 27.20 -3.65
CA TRP A 49 -9.68 27.21 -2.44
C TRP A 49 -10.54 25.97 -2.30
N LEU A 50 -11.12 25.48 -3.40
CA LEU A 50 -11.84 24.21 -3.41
C LEU A 50 -10.93 23.05 -3.01
N LEU A 51 -9.72 22.99 -3.59
CA LEU A 51 -8.78 21.93 -3.26
C LEU A 51 -8.32 22.02 -1.79
N ALA A 52 -8.06 23.23 -1.29
CA ALA A 52 -7.77 23.46 0.13
C ALA A 52 -8.92 22.96 1.02
N PHE A 53 -10.17 23.33 0.72
CA PHE A 53 -11.35 22.89 1.46
C PHE A 53 -11.49 21.35 1.49
N LEU A 54 -11.28 20.67 0.37
CA LEU A 54 -11.35 19.20 0.32
C LEU A 54 -10.27 18.54 1.18
N CYS A 55 -9.03 19.06 1.13
CA CYS A 55 -7.93 18.56 1.96
C CYS A 55 -8.17 18.84 3.45
N GLU A 56 -8.55 20.06 3.80
CA GLU A 56 -8.87 20.48 5.16
C GLU A 56 -10.06 19.68 5.73
N SER A 57 -11.04 19.32 4.89
CA SER A 57 -12.17 18.45 5.27
C SER A 57 -11.70 17.05 5.64
N TRP A 58 -10.77 16.48 4.86
CA TRP A 58 -10.15 15.20 5.18
C TRP A 58 -9.33 15.24 6.47
N PHE A 59 -8.58 16.32 6.70
CA PHE A 59 -7.81 16.49 7.94
C PHE A 59 -8.73 16.63 9.15
N THR A 60 -9.84 17.35 9.01
CA THR A 60 -10.88 17.46 10.04
C THR A 60 -11.51 16.11 10.35
N PHE A 61 -11.87 15.33 9.31
CA PHE A 61 -12.36 13.97 9.47
C PHE A 61 -11.33 13.09 10.21
N THR A 62 -10.07 13.12 9.79
CA THR A 62 -8.99 12.37 10.46
C THR A 62 -8.85 12.77 11.93
N TRP A 63 -8.97 14.07 12.25
CA TRP A 63 -8.91 14.57 13.62
C TRP A 63 -10.07 14.06 14.48
N VAL A 64 -11.29 14.00 13.94
CA VAL A 64 -12.44 13.39 14.63
C VAL A 64 -12.15 11.93 14.99
N LEU A 65 -11.53 11.17 14.09
CA LEU A 65 -11.15 9.78 14.37
C LEU A 65 -10.07 9.69 15.47
N VAL A 66 -9.04 10.54 15.42
CA VAL A 66 -7.98 10.60 16.45
C VAL A 66 -8.58 10.90 17.83
N MET A 67 -9.42 11.94 17.92
CA MET A 67 -10.07 12.35 19.16
C MET A 67 -10.99 11.24 19.69
N SER A 68 -11.78 10.59 18.82
CA SER A 68 -12.63 9.45 19.22
C SER A 68 -11.81 8.32 19.86
N ASN A 69 -10.62 8.05 19.34
CA ASN A 69 -9.76 6.98 19.84
C ASN A 69 -9.17 7.33 21.22
N LYS A 70 -8.60 8.53 21.37
CA LYS A 70 -7.91 8.97 22.60
C LYS A 70 -8.84 9.28 23.77
N TRP A 71 -10.15 9.39 23.54
CA TRP A 71 -11.09 9.95 24.51
C TRP A 71 -11.17 9.21 25.86
N ASN A 72 -11.09 7.87 25.85
CA ASN A 72 -11.30 7.02 27.04
C ASN A 72 -10.08 6.12 27.32
N PRO A 73 -8.93 6.69 27.76
CA PRO A 73 -7.73 5.90 27.98
C PRO A 73 -7.85 4.98 29.20
N VAL A 74 -7.51 3.70 29.01
CA VAL A 74 -7.55 2.67 30.05
C VAL A 74 -6.22 1.95 30.14
N GLU A 75 -5.82 1.67 31.37
CA GLU A 75 -4.64 0.88 31.73
C GLU A 75 -5.05 -0.33 32.58
N TYR A 76 -4.29 -1.41 32.48
CA TYR A 76 -4.47 -2.59 33.32
C TYR A 76 -3.22 -2.80 34.17
N ARG A 77 -3.43 -2.93 35.48
CA ARG A 77 -2.40 -3.41 36.43
C ARG A 77 -2.66 -4.86 36.76
N THR A 78 -1.60 -5.63 36.97
CA THR A 78 -1.64 -7.08 37.18
C THR A 78 -0.80 -7.46 38.38
N TYR A 79 -1.22 -8.51 39.09
CA TYR A 79 -0.59 -8.96 40.33
C TYR A 79 -0.24 -10.45 40.25
N PRO A 80 0.90 -10.81 39.62
CA PRO A 80 1.34 -12.20 39.46
C PRO A 80 1.41 -13.00 40.77
N ASP A 81 1.83 -12.37 41.88
CA ASP A 81 1.96 -13.06 43.16
C ASP A 81 0.60 -13.53 43.70
N ASN A 82 -0.46 -12.74 43.46
CA ASN A 82 -1.84 -13.13 43.82
C ASN A 82 -2.33 -14.31 42.95
N LEU A 83 -1.88 -14.38 41.68
CA LEU A 83 -2.24 -15.49 40.79
C LEU A 83 -1.64 -16.80 41.30
N LEU A 84 -0.37 -16.80 41.67
CA LEU A 84 0.35 -17.97 42.19
C LEU A 84 -0.25 -18.47 43.52
N GLN A 85 -0.81 -17.58 44.34
CA GLN A 85 -1.50 -17.97 45.58
C GLN A 85 -2.90 -18.56 45.32
N ARG A 86 -3.60 -18.11 44.27
CA ARG A 86 -5.01 -18.44 44.02
C ARG A 86 -5.19 -19.65 43.10
N VAL A 87 -4.31 -19.85 42.13
CA VAL A 87 -4.43 -20.90 41.12
C VAL A 87 -3.47 -22.03 41.45
N THR A 88 -4.04 -23.18 41.83
CA THR A 88 -3.26 -24.38 42.20
C THR A 88 -2.51 -24.98 41.02
N GLU A 89 -3.10 -24.94 39.82
CA GLU A 89 -2.51 -25.45 38.59
C GLU A 89 -2.59 -24.42 37.47
N LEU A 90 -1.43 -23.98 37.01
CA LEU A 90 -1.30 -23.03 35.92
C LEU A 90 -1.58 -23.70 34.56
N PRO A 91 -2.31 -23.03 33.63
CA PRO A 91 -2.64 -23.60 32.32
C PRO A 91 -1.42 -23.68 31.42
N SER A 92 -1.42 -24.63 30.48
CA SER A 92 -0.37 -24.72 29.46
C SER A 92 -0.41 -23.53 28.49
N VAL A 93 0.75 -23.17 27.94
CA VAL A 93 0.93 -22.10 26.95
C VAL A 93 1.86 -22.56 25.83
N ASP A 94 1.38 -22.47 24.60
CA ASP A 94 2.24 -22.66 23.42
C ASP A 94 2.84 -21.32 23.01
N MET A 95 4.14 -21.29 22.74
CA MET A 95 4.88 -20.09 22.32
C MET A 95 5.34 -20.26 20.88
N PHE A 96 4.88 -19.41 19.98
CA PHE A 96 5.14 -19.47 18.55
C PHE A 96 6.15 -18.41 18.14
N VAL A 97 7.22 -18.85 17.49
CA VAL A 97 8.24 -18.01 16.87
C VAL A 97 8.21 -18.27 15.36
N THR A 98 8.10 -17.22 14.55
CA THR A 98 8.13 -17.36 13.08
C THR A 98 9.37 -16.68 12.51
N THR A 99 10.09 -17.38 11.63
CA THR A 99 11.20 -16.87 10.83
C THR A 99 10.96 -17.19 9.36
N ALA A 100 11.28 -16.27 8.46
CA ALA A 100 10.93 -16.35 7.04
C ALA A 100 12.12 -16.65 6.14
N ASP A 101 13.28 -16.05 6.41
CA ASP A 101 14.45 -16.13 5.53
C ASP A 101 15.74 -15.99 6.36
N PRO A 102 16.69 -16.94 6.29
CA PRO A 102 17.89 -16.94 7.13
C PRO A 102 18.92 -15.85 6.76
N VAL A 103 18.78 -15.20 5.61
CA VAL A 103 19.64 -14.08 5.18
C VAL A 103 19.05 -12.75 5.64
N LEU A 104 17.75 -12.55 5.45
CA LEU A 104 17.06 -11.35 5.91
C LEU A 104 16.81 -11.36 7.42
N GLU A 105 16.72 -12.53 8.03
CA GLU A 105 16.49 -12.76 9.45
C GLU A 105 17.56 -13.75 9.97
N PRO A 106 18.79 -13.28 10.24
CA PRO A 106 19.89 -14.14 10.66
C PRO A 106 19.51 -15.05 11.83
N PRO A 107 19.82 -16.37 11.79
CA PRO A 107 19.40 -17.32 12.82
C PRO A 107 19.82 -16.95 14.25
N ILE A 108 20.91 -16.20 14.41
CA ILE A 108 21.37 -15.68 15.71
C ILE A 108 20.34 -14.76 16.39
N ILE A 109 19.48 -14.08 15.63
CA ILE A 109 18.38 -13.29 16.17
C ILE A 109 17.30 -14.23 16.70
N THR A 110 16.89 -15.20 15.89
CA THR A 110 15.87 -16.21 16.23
C THR A 110 16.25 -17.01 17.47
N ILE A 111 17.49 -17.49 17.58
CA ILE A 111 17.93 -18.29 18.74
C ILE A 111 17.92 -17.47 20.03
N ASN A 112 18.27 -16.17 20.00
CA ASN A 112 18.22 -15.32 21.19
C ASN A 112 16.78 -15.09 21.67
N THR A 113 15.84 -14.95 20.73
CA THR A 113 14.40 -14.91 21.05
C THR A 113 13.95 -16.22 21.69
N VAL A 114 14.29 -17.37 21.09
CA VAL A 114 13.96 -18.71 21.63
C VAL A 114 14.55 -18.92 23.02
N LEU A 115 15.83 -18.60 23.23
CA LEU A 115 16.49 -18.72 24.54
C LEU A 115 15.79 -17.86 25.60
N SER A 116 15.35 -16.66 25.24
CA SER A 116 14.60 -15.78 26.17
C SER A 116 13.23 -16.35 26.54
N LEU A 117 12.55 -17.02 25.61
CA LEU A 117 11.25 -17.67 25.84
C LEU A 117 11.37 -18.93 26.70
N LEU A 118 12.42 -19.73 26.48
CA LEU A 118 12.65 -20.96 27.26
C LEU A 118 12.99 -20.66 28.73
N ALA A 119 13.43 -19.43 29.03
CA ALA A 119 13.88 -18.99 30.35
C ALA A 119 12.86 -18.12 31.10
N VAL A 120 11.58 -18.09 30.70
CA VAL A 120 10.53 -17.34 31.42
C VAL A 120 10.15 -18.00 32.75
N ASP A 121 9.60 -17.19 33.67
CA ASP A 121 9.19 -17.64 35.01
C ASP A 121 7.81 -18.31 34.96
N TYR A 122 7.78 -19.55 34.47
CA TYR A 122 6.60 -20.39 34.40
C TYR A 122 6.98 -21.87 34.52
N PRO A 123 6.08 -22.78 34.96
CA PRO A 123 6.40 -24.21 35.04
C PRO A 123 6.81 -24.75 33.66
N PRO A 124 8.00 -25.39 33.53
CA PRO A 124 8.53 -25.79 32.22
C PRO A 124 7.66 -26.84 31.52
N GLN A 125 7.01 -27.73 32.27
CA GLN A 125 6.06 -28.72 31.76
C GLN A 125 4.75 -28.12 31.24
N LYS A 126 4.50 -26.83 31.48
CA LYS A 126 3.34 -26.09 30.97
C LYS A 126 3.70 -25.25 29.75
N LEU A 127 4.95 -25.29 29.28
CA LEU A 127 5.42 -24.49 28.15
C LEU A 127 5.87 -25.40 27.00
N ALA A 128 5.46 -25.03 25.79
CA ALA A 128 6.00 -25.59 24.56
C ALA A 128 6.32 -24.47 23.56
N CYS A 129 7.56 -24.39 23.13
CA CYS A 129 8.04 -23.44 22.14
C CYS A 129 8.07 -24.11 20.76
N TYR A 130 7.36 -23.53 19.80
CA TYR A 130 7.36 -23.95 18.41
C TYR A 130 8.00 -22.88 17.54
N VAL A 131 9.03 -23.27 16.77
CA VAL A 131 9.71 -22.39 15.83
C VAL A 131 9.29 -22.80 14.42
N SER A 132 8.54 -21.92 13.74
CA SER A 132 8.22 -22.08 12.33
C SER A 132 9.30 -21.43 11.48
N ASP A 133 9.91 -22.23 10.61
CA ASP A 133 10.90 -21.79 9.63
C ASP A 133 10.31 -21.87 8.23
N ASP A 134 9.88 -20.71 7.72
CA ASP A 134 9.34 -20.59 6.37
C ASP A 134 10.42 -20.70 5.29
N GLY A 135 11.70 -20.55 5.63
CA GLY A 135 12.82 -20.69 4.70
C GLY A 135 13.27 -22.15 4.53
N CYS A 136 12.81 -23.05 5.40
CA CYS A 136 13.28 -24.44 5.51
C CYS A 136 14.82 -24.53 5.52
N SER A 137 15.45 -23.67 6.31
CA SER A 137 16.90 -23.48 6.29
C SER A 137 17.61 -24.51 7.19
N PRO A 138 18.58 -25.27 6.64
CA PRO A 138 19.42 -26.13 7.47
C PRO A 138 20.25 -25.35 8.48
N LEU A 139 20.64 -24.10 8.17
CA LEU A 139 21.35 -23.23 9.09
C LEU A 139 20.48 -22.84 10.29
N THR A 140 19.20 -22.53 10.06
CA THR A 140 18.24 -22.24 11.15
C THR A 140 18.08 -23.45 12.06
N TYR A 141 17.88 -24.64 11.50
CA TYR A 141 17.74 -25.87 12.27
C TYR A 141 19.03 -26.21 13.05
N TYR A 142 20.20 -26.10 12.42
CA TYR A 142 21.50 -26.26 13.08
C TYR A 142 21.67 -25.29 14.26
N SER A 143 21.37 -24.01 14.03
CA SER A 143 21.49 -22.96 15.06
C SER A 143 20.56 -23.23 16.24
N LEU A 144 19.34 -23.68 15.98
CA LEU A 144 18.40 -24.11 17.04
C LEU A 144 18.91 -25.34 17.79
N SER A 145 19.57 -26.28 17.12
CA SER A 145 20.13 -27.48 17.76
C SER A 145 21.24 -27.10 18.73
N GLU A 146 22.19 -26.25 18.31
CA GLU A 146 23.23 -25.73 19.22
C GLU A 146 22.62 -24.87 20.34
N ALA A 147 21.63 -24.03 20.04
CA ALA A 147 20.95 -23.23 21.06
C ALA A 147 20.21 -24.09 22.08
N SER A 148 19.63 -25.24 21.67
CA SER A 148 18.96 -26.17 22.59
C SER A 148 19.94 -26.80 23.59
N LYS A 149 21.20 -27.04 23.18
CA LYS A 149 22.27 -27.52 24.06
C LYS A 149 22.65 -26.44 25.07
N PHE A 150 22.84 -25.21 24.60
CA PHE A 150 23.13 -24.06 25.47
C PHE A 150 21.98 -23.74 26.43
N ALA A 151 20.73 -23.91 26.02
CA ALA A 151 19.55 -23.67 26.85
C ALA A 151 19.55 -24.52 28.13
N ARG A 152 20.12 -25.75 28.09
CA ARG A 152 20.27 -26.62 29.27
C ARG A 152 21.22 -26.05 30.33
N LEU A 153 22.10 -25.14 29.95
CA LEU A 153 22.99 -24.40 30.85
C LEU A 153 22.35 -23.06 31.25
N TRP A 154 21.83 -22.33 30.27
CA TRP A 154 21.29 -20.99 30.44
C TRP A 154 20.05 -20.93 31.34
N VAL A 155 19.09 -21.83 31.14
CA VAL A 155 17.80 -21.79 31.87
C VAL A 155 18.00 -22.05 33.38
N PRO A 156 18.74 -23.09 33.82
CA PRO A 156 19.06 -23.27 35.23
C PRO A 156 19.83 -22.10 35.84
N PHE A 157 20.83 -21.55 35.12
CA PHE A 157 21.58 -20.37 35.56
C PHE A 157 20.65 -19.16 35.80
N CYS A 158 19.76 -18.92 34.83
CA CYS A 158 18.73 -17.89 34.88
C CYS A 158 17.81 -18.01 36.11
N LYS A 159 17.36 -19.24 36.43
CA LYS A 159 16.50 -19.52 37.58
C LYS A 159 17.26 -19.40 38.90
N LYS A 160 18.44 -20.01 38.99
CA LYS A 160 19.30 -20.04 40.19
C LYS A 160 19.64 -18.64 40.70
N TYR A 161 19.98 -17.73 39.79
CA TYR A 161 20.39 -16.37 40.14
C TYR A 161 19.32 -15.29 39.90
N ASN A 162 18.08 -15.69 39.61
CA ASN A 162 16.96 -14.78 39.34
C ASN A 162 17.31 -13.67 38.32
N ILE A 163 18.00 -14.07 37.25
CA ILE A 163 18.46 -13.15 36.19
C ILE A 163 17.24 -12.52 35.51
N GLN A 164 17.13 -11.20 35.52
CA GLN A 164 15.94 -10.54 34.94
C GLN A 164 15.96 -10.54 33.40
N VAL A 165 17.11 -10.27 32.79
CA VAL A 165 17.26 -10.21 31.33
C VAL A 165 17.49 -11.61 30.77
N ARG A 166 16.49 -12.19 30.12
CA ARG A 166 16.53 -13.59 29.66
C ARG A 166 17.21 -13.80 28.31
N ALA A 167 17.43 -12.73 27.55
CA ALA A 167 18.16 -12.79 26.29
C ALA A 167 19.68 -12.68 26.56
N PRO A 168 20.49 -13.71 26.27
CA PRO A 168 21.91 -13.74 26.64
C PRO A 168 22.72 -12.58 26.03
N PHE A 169 22.54 -12.27 24.75
CA PHE A 169 23.26 -11.17 24.10
C PHE A 169 23.05 -9.83 24.79
N ARG A 170 21.85 -9.61 25.37
CA ARG A 170 21.53 -8.38 26.11
C ARG A 170 22.08 -8.40 27.51
N TYR A 171 22.04 -9.55 28.17
CA TYR A 171 22.57 -9.74 29.51
C TYR A 171 24.09 -9.56 29.56
N PHE A 172 24.80 -10.06 28.55
CA PHE A 172 26.27 -9.99 28.47
C PHE A 172 26.82 -8.75 27.74
N ALA A 173 25.96 -7.86 27.23
CA ALA A 173 26.38 -6.66 26.49
C ALA A 173 27.00 -5.56 27.39
N ASP A 174 26.70 -5.55 28.68
CA ASP A 174 27.20 -4.54 29.61
C ASP A 174 28.27 -5.15 30.53
N ASP A 175 29.53 -4.87 30.26
CA ASP A 175 30.66 -5.30 31.09
C ASP A 175 30.71 -4.55 32.45
N SER A 176 29.86 -3.54 32.66
CA SER A 176 29.84 -2.70 33.87
C SER A 176 28.99 -3.26 35.01
N LEU A 177 28.52 -4.51 34.93
CA LEU A 177 27.87 -5.19 36.06
C LEU A 177 28.74 -5.02 37.31
N THR A 178 28.28 -4.18 38.23
CA THR A 178 28.97 -3.90 39.49
C THR A 178 28.73 -5.11 40.38
N PHE A 179 29.69 -6.04 40.36
CA PHE A 179 29.63 -7.29 41.13
C PHE A 179 29.78 -7.10 42.64
N SER A 180 29.62 -5.87 43.15
CA SER A 180 30.06 -5.43 44.48
C SER A 180 29.44 -6.21 45.66
N ASP A 181 28.32 -6.90 45.43
CA ASP A 181 27.60 -7.70 46.43
C ASP A 181 27.33 -9.16 46.01
N SER A 182 28.00 -9.69 44.98
CA SER A 182 27.72 -11.04 44.44
C SER A 182 28.70 -12.12 44.93
N SER A 183 28.23 -13.36 45.09
CA SER A 183 29.07 -14.47 45.59
C SER A 183 30.20 -14.83 44.62
N TRP A 184 31.32 -15.36 45.13
CA TRP A 184 32.41 -15.87 44.29
C TRP A 184 31.93 -16.94 43.30
N GLU A 185 31.03 -17.82 43.75
CA GLU A 185 30.41 -18.86 42.94
C GLU A 185 29.65 -18.28 41.75
N PHE A 186 28.87 -17.21 41.98
CA PHE A 186 28.18 -16.49 40.90
C PHE A 186 29.16 -15.93 39.88
N HIS A 187 30.26 -15.30 40.32
CA HIS A 187 31.25 -14.74 39.39
C HIS A 187 31.88 -15.81 38.50
N GLN A 188 32.20 -16.97 39.07
CA GLN A 188 32.80 -18.08 38.33
C GLN A 188 31.80 -18.64 37.31
N GLU A 189 30.57 -18.92 37.74
CA GLU A 189 29.51 -19.42 36.85
C GLU A 189 29.12 -18.40 35.78
N TRP A 190 29.11 -17.10 36.10
CA TRP A 190 28.83 -16.03 35.15
C TRP A 190 29.88 -15.97 34.04
N LYS A 191 31.17 -16.03 34.39
CA LYS A 191 32.27 -16.03 33.41
C LYS A 191 32.19 -17.26 32.51
N MET A 192 31.94 -18.44 33.09
CA MET A 192 31.75 -19.66 32.32
C MET A 192 30.56 -19.53 31.36
N MET A 193 29.42 -19.00 31.84
CA MET A 193 28.23 -18.82 31.02
C MET A 193 28.44 -17.84 29.86
N LYS A 194 29.19 -16.75 30.09
CA LYS A 194 29.57 -15.80 29.02
C LYS A 194 30.39 -16.49 27.93
N VAL A 195 31.39 -17.29 28.33
CA VAL A 195 32.23 -18.06 27.39
C VAL A 195 31.41 -19.07 26.59
N GLU A 196 30.51 -19.82 27.23
CA GLU A 196 29.63 -20.78 26.55
C GLU A 196 28.71 -20.07 25.53
N TYR A 197 28.22 -18.87 25.86
CA TYR A 197 27.41 -18.07 24.95
C TYR A 197 28.23 -17.54 23.75
N GLU A 198 29.44 -17.04 23.99
CA GLU A 198 30.36 -16.60 22.94
C GLU A 198 30.72 -17.76 21.99
N GLN A 199 30.93 -18.97 22.53
CA GLN A 199 31.16 -20.16 21.72
C GLN A 199 29.93 -20.54 20.88
N LEU A 200 28.72 -20.40 21.41
CA LEU A 200 27.48 -20.59 20.64
C LEU A 200 27.40 -19.61 19.46
N CYS A 201 27.67 -18.32 19.71
CA CYS A 201 27.68 -17.29 18.67
C CYS A 201 28.71 -17.63 17.58
N TYR A 202 29.94 -17.97 17.98
CA TYR A 202 31.00 -18.34 17.05
C TYR A 202 30.60 -19.53 16.16
N LYS A 203 30.02 -20.60 16.72
CA LYS A 203 29.57 -21.76 15.94
C LYS A 203 28.52 -21.39 14.90
N ILE A 204 27.56 -20.54 15.27
CA ILE A 204 26.49 -20.11 14.36
C ILE A 204 27.05 -19.22 13.26
N GLU A 205 27.93 -18.29 13.59
CA GLU A 205 28.56 -17.38 12.62
C GLU A 205 29.48 -18.11 11.66
N ASP A 206 30.29 -19.06 12.15
CA ASP A 206 31.14 -19.94 11.35
C ASP A 206 30.29 -20.82 10.41
N ALA A 207 29.18 -21.37 10.89
CA ALA A 207 28.24 -22.13 10.06
C ALA A 207 27.57 -21.26 8.98
N ALA A 208 27.27 -20.00 9.28
CA ALA A 208 26.66 -19.06 8.34
C ALA A 208 27.61 -18.65 7.19
N GLN A 209 28.92 -18.73 7.41
CA GLN A 209 29.93 -18.43 6.38
C GLN A 209 30.23 -19.62 5.45
N LYS A 210 29.87 -20.85 5.86
CA LYS A 210 30.12 -22.07 5.08
C LYS A 210 29.04 -22.25 4.00
N SER A 211 29.45 -22.77 2.85
CA SER A 211 28.50 -23.20 1.80
C SER A 211 27.61 -24.36 2.25
N MET A 212 28.14 -25.18 3.17
CA MET A 212 27.47 -26.31 3.80
C MET A 212 27.51 -26.09 5.31
N PRO A 213 26.42 -25.62 5.93
CA PRO A 213 26.40 -25.28 7.36
C PRO A 213 26.69 -26.46 8.29
N CYS A 214 26.32 -27.68 7.86
CA CYS A 214 26.46 -28.91 8.61
C CYS A 214 26.61 -30.12 7.67
N ASP A 215 26.97 -31.27 8.23
CA ASP A 215 26.88 -32.54 7.52
C ASP A 215 25.41 -32.98 7.43
N PHE A 216 24.94 -33.36 6.23
CA PHE A 216 23.55 -33.77 5.96
C PHE A 216 23.32 -35.25 6.25
N THR A 217 23.91 -35.76 7.33
CA THR A 217 23.71 -37.13 7.81
C THR A 217 22.89 -37.12 9.10
N GLY A 218 22.29 -38.26 9.45
CA GLY A 218 21.49 -38.40 10.67
C GLY A 218 20.33 -37.41 10.76
N GLU A 219 20.31 -36.57 11.80
CA GLU A 219 19.23 -35.62 12.10
C GLU A 219 19.02 -34.54 11.02
N PHE A 220 19.99 -34.34 10.12
CA PHE A 220 19.95 -33.34 9.06
C PHE A 220 19.64 -33.92 7.67
N ALA A 221 19.42 -35.23 7.55
CA ALA A 221 19.24 -35.90 6.26
C ALA A 221 18.05 -35.36 5.45
N GLU A 222 16.98 -34.92 6.12
CA GLU A 222 15.78 -34.36 5.48
C GLU A 222 16.01 -32.99 4.80
N PHE A 223 17.14 -32.33 5.09
CA PHE A 223 17.49 -31.04 4.50
C PHE A 223 18.37 -31.17 3.24
N LEU A 224 18.74 -32.39 2.85
CA LEU A 224 19.56 -32.63 1.67
C LEU A 224 18.81 -32.21 0.39
N ASN A 225 19.40 -31.29 -0.39
CA ASN A 225 18.83 -30.75 -1.64
C ASN A 225 17.45 -30.10 -1.49
N VAL A 226 17.12 -29.56 -0.32
CA VAL A 226 15.85 -28.87 -0.08
C VAL A 226 15.79 -27.53 -0.81
N ASP A 227 14.72 -27.31 -1.57
CA ASP A 227 14.35 -26.00 -2.11
C ASP A 227 13.33 -25.34 -1.18
N SER A 228 13.65 -24.14 -0.68
CA SER A 228 12.77 -23.29 0.15
C SER A 228 11.36 -23.05 -0.39
N LYS A 229 11.13 -23.22 -1.69
CA LYS A 229 9.81 -23.06 -2.33
C LYS A 229 9.12 -24.38 -2.66
N ASN A 230 9.82 -25.51 -2.56
CA ASN A 230 9.32 -26.82 -2.92
C ASN A 230 9.94 -27.93 -2.06
N HIS A 231 9.33 -28.20 -0.91
CA HIS A 231 9.81 -29.19 0.04
C HIS A 231 8.64 -29.78 0.86
N PRO A 232 8.77 -31.02 1.35
CA PRO A 232 7.77 -31.61 2.25
C PRO A 232 7.73 -30.89 3.60
N ALA A 233 6.69 -31.15 4.38
CA ALA A 233 6.65 -30.72 5.77
C ALA A 233 7.73 -31.47 6.58
N ILE A 234 8.40 -30.75 7.48
CA ILE A 234 9.41 -31.27 8.40
C ILE A 234 9.02 -30.84 9.81
N THR A 235 8.86 -31.80 10.72
CA THR A 235 8.64 -31.53 12.15
C THR A 235 9.67 -32.27 12.98
N LYS A 236 10.39 -31.55 13.84
CA LYS A 236 11.45 -32.12 14.70
C LYS A 236 11.25 -31.70 16.15
N ILE A 237 11.26 -32.68 17.05
CA ILE A 237 11.23 -32.44 18.50
C ILE A 237 12.68 -32.34 18.96
N MET A 238 13.10 -31.14 19.34
CA MET A 238 14.48 -30.84 19.73
C MET A 238 14.70 -31.04 21.24
N CYS A 239 13.67 -30.69 22.02
CA CYS A 239 13.66 -30.96 23.45
C CYS A 239 12.25 -31.39 23.89
N GLU A 240 12.20 -32.44 24.69
CA GLU A 240 11.00 -32.92 25.35
C GLU A 240 11.24 -32.98 26.86
N ASN A 241 10.36 -32.35 27.64
CA ASN A 241 10.41 -32.44 29.09
C ASN A 241 9.87 -33.82 29.52
N LYS A 242 10.77 -34.76 29.80
CA LYS A 242 10.43 -36.15 30.14
C LYS A 242 10.25 -36.42 31.64
N GLU A 243 10.73 -35.53 32.52
CA GLU A 243 10.95 -35.88 33.94
C GLU A 243 10.21 -35.00 34.96
N CYS A 244 9.35 -34.06 34.53
CA CYS A 244 8.63 -33.15 35.45
C CYS A 244 9.53 -32.44 36.48
N LEU A 245 10.82 -32.29 36.18
CA LEU A 245 11.78 -31.63 37.07
C LEU A 245 11.52 -30.12 37.08
N ALA A 246 11.59 -29.51 38.28
CA ALA A 246 11.42 -28.06 38.45
C ALA A 246 12.44 -27.22 37.63
N ASP A 247 13.63 -27.80 37.40
CA ASP A 247 14.71 -27.22 36.61
C ASP A 247 14.75 -27.73 35.14
N GLY A 248 13.72 -28.44 34.70
CA GLY A 248 13.61 -28.93 33.33
C GLY A 248 13.45 -27.82 32.28
N LEU A 249 13.74 -28.17 31.02
CA LEU A 249 13.55 -27.27 29.87
C LEU A 249 12.12 -27.40 29.31
N PRO A 250 11.49 -26.31 28.84
CA PRO A 250 10.25 -26.40 28.07
C PRO A 250 10.42 -27.24 26.79
N HIS A 251 9.31 -27.76 26.26
CA HIS A 251 9.36 -28.43 24.96
C HIS A 251 9.83 -27.48 23.87
N LEU A 252 10.66 -27.96 22.95
CA LEU A 252 11.13 -27.18 21.79
C LEU A 252 10.90 -28.00 20.51
N VAL A 253 10.10 -27.45 19.60
CA VAL A 253 9.70 -28.11 18.35
C VAL A 253 10.03 -27.20 17.17
N TYR A 254 10.78 -27.73 16.21
CA TYR A 254 11.00 -27.10 14.91
C TYR A 254 9.94 -27.56 13.92
N VAL A 255 9.37 -26.62 13.17
CA VAL A 255 8.36 -26.88 12.15
C VAL A 255 8.73 -26.13 10.88
N SER A 256 8.84 -26.86 9.77
CA SER A 256 8.85 -26.30 8.43
C SER A 256 7.65 -26.89 7.70
N ARG A 257 6.73 -26.04 7.23
CA ARG A 257 5.50 -26.48 6.57
C ARG A 257 5.78 -26.95 5.15
N GLU A 258 4.91 -27.79 4.58
CA GLU A 258 5.06 -28.14 3.17
C GLU A 258 4.88 -26.90 2.28
N LYS A 259 5.75 -26.74 1.30
CA LYS A 259 5.62 -25.74 0.23
C LYS A 259 5.71 -26.41 -1.13
N ARG A 260 4.87 -25.95 -2.06
CA ARG A 260 4.82 -26.39 -3.46
C ARG A 260 4.64 -25.16 -4.34
N LEU A 261 5.30 -25.14 -5.50
CA LEU A 261 5.23 -24.02 -6.45
C LEU A 261 3.80 -23.69 -6.92
N THR A 262 2.91 -24.68 -6.94
CA THR A 262 1.52 -24.54 -7.39
C THR A 262 0.56 -24.08 -6.30
N HIS A 263 1.00 -23.95 -5.05
CA HIS A 263 0.14 -23.66 -3.90
C HIS A 263 0.53 -22.35 -3.22
N PRO A 264 -0.40 -21.40 -3.02
CA PRO A 264 -0.12 -20.19 -2.25
C PRO A 264 0.10 -20.56 -0.77
N HIS A 265 1.16 -20.02 -0.18
CA HIS A 265 1.51 -20.32 1.21
C HIS A 265 1.09 -19.22 2.19
N HIS A 266 0.58 -18.06 1.74
CA HIS A 266 0.03 -17.01 2.62
C HIS A 266 0.99 -16.50 3.72
N TYR A 267 2.31 -16.49 3.44
CA TYR A 267 3.34 -15.91 4.31
C TYR A 267 3.17 -16.30 5.80
N LYS A 268 3.31 -15.33 6.71
CA LYS A 268 3.22 -15.54 8.16
C LYS A 268 1.85 -16.05 8.61
N ALA A 269 0.76 -15.61 7.99
CA ALA A 269 -0.60 -16.08 8.33
C ALA A 269 -0.71 -17.61 8.21
N GLY A 270 -0.20 -18.15 7.10
CA GLY A 270 -0.21 -19.59 6.87
C GLY A 270 0.74 -20.35 7.79
N ALA A 271 1.91 -19.78 8.11
CA ALA A 271 2.84 -20.37 9.08
C ALA A 271 2.21 -20.48 10.47
N MET A 272 1.54 -19.42 10.93
CA MET A 272 0.80 -19.40 12.20
C MET A 272 -0.37 -20.40 12.21
N ASN A 273 -1.07 -20.56 11.08
CA ASN A 273 -2.13 -21.56 10.95
C ASN A 273 -1.59 -22.99 11.05
N VAL A 274 -0.46 -23.30 10.39
CA VAL A 274 0.22 -24.60 10.52
C VAL A 274 0.66 -24.84 11.95
N LEU A 275 1.35 -23.88 12.58
CA LEU A 275 1.78 -23.98 13.98
C LEU A 275 0.60 -24.28 14.92
N THR A 276 -0.55 -23.65 14.67
CA THR A 276 -1.76 -23.84 15.48
C THR A 276 -2.35 -25.24 15.33
N ARG A 277 -2.25 -25.84 14.14
CA ARG A 277 -2.67 -27.23 13.93
C ARG A 277 -1.68 -28.22 14.55
N VAL A 278 -0.39 -28.03 14.30
CA VAL A 278 0.70 -28.88 14.82
C VAL A 278 0.70 -28.88 16.35
N SER A 279 0.75 -27.70 16.98
CA SER A 279 0.64 -27.58 18.44
C SER A 279 -0.68 -28.12 18.98
N GLY A 280 -1.77 -27.98 18.22
CA GLY A 280 -3.08 -28.52 18.59
C GLY A 280 -3.11 -30.05 18.67
N LEU A 281 -2.25 -30.76 17.91
CA LEU A 281 -2.07 -32.20 18.08
C LEU A 281 -1.12 -32.53 19.23
N MET A 282 -0.04 -31.77 19.34
CA MET A 282 1.10 -32.09 20.18
C MET A 282 0.91 -31.71 21.66
N SER A 283 0.64 -30.45 21.97
CA SER A 283 0.53 -29.95 23.36
C SER A 283 -0.90 -29.50 23.70
N ASN A 284 -1.67 -29.12 22.68
CA ASN A 284 -3.04 -28.62 22.73
C ASN A 284 -3.27 -27.55 23.82
N ALA A 285 -2.31 -26.63 24.00
CA ALA A 285 -2.40 -25.65 25.07
C ALA A 285 -3.58 -24.68 24.86
N PRO A 286 -4.34 -24.33 25.92
CA PRO A 286 -5.51 -23.45 25.80
C PRO A 286 -5.15 -22.00 25.41
N TYR A 287 -3.90 -21.61 25.63
CA TYR A 287 -3.37 -20.29 25.31
C TYR A 287 -2.16 -20.38 24.38
N MET A 288 -2.04 -19.40 23.48
CA MET A 288 -0.94 -19.32 22.52
C MET A 288 -0.34 -17.93 22.57
N LEU A 289 0.96 -17.83 22.82
CA LEU A 289 1.77 -16.62 22.62
C LEU A 289 2.34 -16.66 21.21
N ASN A 290 2.25 -15.55 20.47
CA ASN A 290 3.00 -15.39 19.24
C ASN A 290 4.02 -14.25 19.36
N VAL A 291 5.22 -14.49 18.83
CA VAL A 291 6.28 -13.49 18.69
C VAL A 291 6.97 -13.61 17.33
N ASP A 292 7.51 -12.49 16.87
CA ASP A 292 8.43 -12.44 15.73
C ASP A 292 9.82 -12.97 16.14
N CYS A 293 10.62 -13.39 15.16
CA CYS A 293 11.99 -13.87 15.39
C CYS A 293 12.89 -12.84 16.10
N ASP A 294 12.60 -11.55 15.97
CA ASP A 294 13.33 -10.44 16.58
C ASP A 294 12.71 -9.91 17.89
N MET A 295 11.68 -10.57 18.42
CA MET A 295 10.96 -10.14 19.63
C MET A 295 11.29 -10.97 20.87
N LEU A 296 12.30 -10.52 21.62
CA LEU A 296 12.75 -11.18 22.84
C LEU A 296 11.87 -10.87 24.05
N VAL A 297 11.83 -11.80 25.00
CA VAL A 297 11.22 -11.58 26.32
C VAL A 297 12.18 -10.78 27.20
N ASN A 298 11.71 -9.62 27.65
CA ASN A 298 12.45 -8.74 28.55
C ASN A 298 11.96 -8.83 29.99
N ASN A 299 10.67 -9.07 30.21
CA ASN A 299 10.13 -9.35 31.55
C ASN A 299 9.85 -10.85 31.68
N PRO A 300 10.55 -11.57 32.56
CA PRO A 300 10.40 -13.02 32.65
C PRO A 300 9.07 -13.48 33.22
N LYS A 301 8.34 -12.59 33.92
CA LYS A 301 6.99 -12.86 34.44
C LYS A 301 5.89 -12.57 33.41
N VAL A 302 6.23 -12.32 32.13
CA VAL A 302 5.25 -11.94 31.09
C VAL A 302 4.08 -12.91 30.96
N VAL A 303 4.34 -14.22 31.05
CA VAL A 303 3.29 -15.25 30.97
C VAL A 303 2.32 -15.12 32.15
N LEU A 304 2.84 -14.89 33.36
CA LEU A 304 2.02 -14.67 34.56
C LEU A 304 1.18 -13.38 34.45
N HIS A 305 1.74 -12.30 33.91
CA HIS A 305 0.99 -11.06 33.66
C HIS A 305 -0.18 -11.29 32.68
N ALA A 306 0.04 -12.05 31.61
CA ALA A 306 -1.02 -12.42 30.67
C ALA A 306 -2.10 -13.28 31.35
N MET A 307 -1.69 -14.27 32.16
CA MET A 307 -2.61 -15.14 32.89
C MET A 307 -3.43 -14.39 33.94
N CYS A 308 -2.88 -13.37 34.61
CA CYS A 308 -3.66 -12.50 35.51
C CYS A 308 -4.87 -11.88 34.81
N LEU A 309 -4.72 -11.51 33.53
CA LEU A 309 -5.78 -10.86 32.74
C LEU A 309 -6.75 -11.88 32.13
N LEU A 310 -6.24 -13.04 31.68
CA LEU A 310 -7.05 -14.08 31.04
C LEU A 310 -7.80 -14.97 32.04
N LEU A 311 -7.26 -15.16 33.24
CA LEU A 311 -7.90 -15.94 34.32
C LEU A 311 -8.64 -15.06 35.33
N GLY A 312 -8.23 -13.78 35.48
CA GLY A 312 -8.84 -12.85 36.42
C GLY A 312 -10.16 -12.22 35.97
N SER A 313 -10.56 -12.41 34.70
CA SER A 313 -11.86 -11.97 34.18
C SER A 313 -13.01 -12.70 34.86
N LYS A 314 -14.11 -12.00 35.17
CA LYS A 314 -15.30 -12.63 35.79
C LYS A 314 -15.98 -13.64 34.86
N SER A 315 -15.81 -13.46 33.56
CA SER A 315 -16.27 -14.38 32.52
C SER A 315 -15.18 -14.53 31.46
N GLU A 316 -14.99 -15.75 30.98
CA GLU A 316 -14.11 -16.01 29.83
C GLU A 316 -14.54 -15.27 28.56
N LYS A 317 -15.78 -14.75 28.51
CA LYS A 317 -16.32 -13.91 27.43
C LYS A 317 -15.68 -12.52 27.38
N GLU A 318 -14.97 -12.09 28.42
CA GLU A 318 -14.50 -10.71 28.56
C GLU A 318 -13.27 -10.37 27.72
N SER A 319 -12.43 -11.33 27.34
CA SER A 319 -11.24 -11.03 26.54
C SER A 319 -10.79 -12.20 25.68
N ALA A 320 -10.54 -11.91 24.40
CA ALA A 320 -10.06 -12.85 23.43
C ALA A 320 -8.54 -13.01 23.42
N TYR A 321 -7.83 -11.91 23.62
CA TYR A 321 -6.39 -11.87 23.63
C TYR A 321 -5.86 -10.69 24.45
N VAL A 322 -4.61 -10.83 24.89
CA VAL A 322 -3.84 -9.79 25.59
C VAL A 322 -2.68 -9.36 24.70
N GLN A 323 -2.72 -8.11 24.24
CA GLN A 323 -1.66 -7.49 23.45
C GLN A 323 -0.68 -6.76 24.38
N PHE A 324 0.61 -6.98 24.18
CA PHE A 324 1.67 -6.19 24.82
C PHE A 324 2.24 -5.15 23.85
N PRO A 325 2.78 -4.02 24.35
CA PRO A 325 3.44 -3.02 23.53
C PRO A 325 4.63 -3.60 22.77
N GLN A 326 4.74 -3.27 21.49
CA GLN A 326 5.97 -3.46 20.74
C GLN A 326 6.92 -2.30 21.08
N LYS A 327 7.94 -2.60 21.90
CA LYS A 327 9.05 -1.70 22.20
C LYS A 327 10.33 -2.25 21.58
N PHE A 328 11.35 -1.43 21.40
CA PHE A 328 12.56 -1.82 20.67
C PHE A 328 13.82 -1.69 21.53
N TYR A 329 14.72 -2.67 21.46
CA TYR A 329 16.09 -2.55 21.94
C TYR A 329 16.98 -1.98 20.81
N GLY A 330 18.07 -1.31 21.17
CA GLY A 330 18.96 -0.68 20.17
C GLY A 330 18.27 0.41 19.34
N GLY A 331 17.13 0.93 19.80
CA GLY A 331 16.43 2.03 19.16
C GLY A 331 17.32 3.26 19.12
N LEU A 332 17.48 3.83 17.92
CA LEU A 332 18.29 5.02 17.74
C LEU A 332 17.76 6.18 18.58
N LYS A 333 18.69 6.89 19.23
CA LYS A 333 18.37 8.08 20.03
C LYS A 333 17.60 9.09 19.19
N ASP A 334 16.56 9.68 19.78
CA ASP A 334 15.68 10.67 19.15
C ASP A 334 14.89 10.17 17.92
N ASP A 335 14.82 8.85 17.69
CA ASP A 335 13.98 8.21 16.65
C ASP A 335 14.02 8.92 15.27
N PRO A 336 15.19 8.96 14.59
CA PRO A 336 15.36 9.71 13.34
C PRO A 336 14.48 9.21 12.18
N TYR A 337 13.98 7.97 12.27
CA TYR A 337 13.13 7.34 11.26
C TYR A 337 11.64 7.32 11.64
N GLY A 338 11.27 7.77 12.85
CA GLY A 338 9.88 7.81 13.30
C GLY A 338 9.23 6.42 13.38
N ASN A 339 10.01 5.37 13.58
CA ASN A 339 9.57 3.97 13.48
C ASN A 339 9.44 3.28 14.85
N GLN A 340 9.76 3.97 15.95
CA GLN A 340 9.60 3.42 17.30
C GLN A 340 8.16 3.56 17.83
N LEU A 341 7.37 4.50 17.30
CA LEU A 341 5.93 4.67 17.56
C LEU A 341 5.53 4.78 19.04
N VAL A 342 6.45 5.17 19.93
CA VAL A 342 6.25 5.21 21.39
C VAL A 342 5.02 6.02 21.78
N VAL A 343 4.92 7.25 21.28
CA VAL A 343 3.80 8.17 21.59
C VAL A 343 2.49 7.67 20.99
N LEU A 344 2.55 7.05 19.81
CA LEU A 344 1.37 6.49 19.15
C LEU A 344 0.76 5.38 20.00
N PHE A 345 1.57 4.43 20.48
CA PHE A 345 1.06 3.36 21.35
C PHE A 345 0.57 3.88 22.70
N GLU A 346 1.26 4.87 23.30
CA GLU A 346 0.88 5.44 24.59
C GLU A 346 -0.51 6.09 24.57
N TYR A 347 -0.83 6.88 23.53
CA TYR A 347 -2.11 7.59 23.52
C TYR A 347 -3.20 6.84 22.75
N MET A 348 -2.87 6.26 21.59
CA MET A 348 -3.88 5.62 20.74
C MET A 348 -4.30 4.26 21.29
N THR A 349 -3.36 3.40 21.68
CA THR A 349 -3.68 2.03 22.12
C THR A 349 -4.34 2.01 23.49
N HIS A 350 -3.91 2.88 24.43
CA HIS A 350 -4.62 3.06 25.69
C HIS A 350 -6.03 3.62 25.48
N GLY A 351 -6.22 4.51 24.51
CA GLY A 351 -7.53 4.99 24.08
C GLY A 351 -8.44 3.85 23.56
N MET A 352 -7.93 3.03 22.65
CA MET A 352 -8.64 1.84 22.14
C MET A 352 -8.95 0.81 23.25
N SER A 353 -8.10 0.72 24.27
CA SER A 353 -8.32 -0.15 25.44
C SER A 353 -9.55 0.21 26.26
N GLY A 354 -10.03 1.46 26.17
CA GLY A 354 -11.30 1.87 26.76
C GLY A 354 -12.53 1.64 25.88
N LEU A 355 -12.35 1.15 24.65
CA LEU A 355 -13.41 0.81 23.70
C LEU A 355 -13.67 -0.71 23.76
N GLN A 356 -13.43 -1.41 22.65
CA GLN A 356 -13.52 -2.87 22.56
C GLN A 356 -12.15 -3.53 22.84
N GLY A 357 -11.06 -2.76 22.88
CA GLY A 357 -9.71 -3.25 23.15
C GLY A 357 -8.70 -2.90 22.05
N PRO A 358 -7.40 -3.12 22.30
CA PRO A 358 -6.36 -2.92 21.29
C PRO A 358 -6.52 -3.87 20.11
N LEU A 359 -6.14 -3.42 18.93
CA LEU A 359 -5.94 -4.27 17.76
C LEU A 359 -4.76 -5.25 17.97
N TYR A 360 -4.81 -6.38 17.26
CA TYR A 360 -3.74 -7.37 17.27
C TYR A 360 -2.59 -6.88 16.38
N GLY A 361 -1.41 -6.70 16.98
CA GLY A 361 -0.23 -6.10 16.34
C GLY A 361 0.81 -7.09 15.82
N GLY A 362 0.44 -8.36 15.65
CA GLY A 362 1.27 -9.36 14.97
C GLY A 362 2.36 -10.01 15.83
N THR A 363 2.65 -9.51 17.03
CA THR A 363 3.69 -10.02 17.94
C THR A 363 3.40 -9.66 19.40
N GLY A 364 3.99 -10.39 20.35
CA GLY A 364 3.82 -10.14 21.79
C GLY A 364 2.36 -10.23 22.25
N CYS A 365 1.61 -11.20 21.73
CA CYS A 365 0.18 -11.32 21.99
C CYS A 365 -0.19 -12.74 22.45
N PHE A 366 -0.99 -12.81 23.53
CA PHE A 366 -1.51 -14.07 24.05
C PHE A 366 -2.96 -14.25 23.61
N HIS A 367 -3.23 -15.29 22.82
CA HIS A 367 -4.55 -15.64 22.30
C HIS A 367 -5.15 -16.85 23.03
N ARG A 368 -6.48 -16.88 23.15
CA ARG A 368 -7.20 -18.12 23.49
C ARG A 368 -7.34 -19.00 22.24
N ARG A 369 -6.90 -20.27 22.33
CA ARG A 369 -6.98 -21.25 21.23
C ARG A 369 -8.40 -21.42 20.69
N LYS A 370 -9.40 -21.51 21.57
CA LYS A 370 -10.81 -21.64 21.17
C LYS A 370 -11.32 -20.52 20.27
N ILE A 371 -10.79 -19.30 20.41
CA ILE A 371 -11.20 -18.14 19.62
C ILE A 371 -10.56 -18.17 18.23
N ILE A 372 -9.31 -18.58 18.17
CA ILE A 372 -8.61 -18.87 16.91
C ILE A 372 -9.30 -20.03 16.16
N TYR A 373 -9.84 -21.01 16.88
CA TYR A 373 -10.77 -22.03 16.35
C TYR A 373 -12.19 -21.51 16.06
N GLY A 374 -12.36 -20.18 16.03
CA GLY A 374 -13.54 -19.51 15.57
C GLY A 374 -14.72 -19.52 16.55
N LEU A 375 -14.51 -19.77 17.85
CA LEU A 375 -15.59 -19.69 18.84
C LEU A 375 -16.15 -18.25 18.94
N TYR A 376 -17.46 -18.13 19.10
CA TYR A 376 -18.16 -16.87 19.33
C TYR A 376 -18.37 -16.63 20.82
N PRO A 377 -18.43 -15.37 21.29
CA PRO A 377 -18.63 -15.06 22.71
C PRO A 377 -19.87 -15.73 23.30
N ASP A 378 -20.97 -15.75 22.56
CA ASP A 378 -22.26 -16.30 23.02
C ASP A 378 -22.20 -17.82 23.27
N ASN A 379 -21.27 -18.52 22.61
CA ASN A 379 -21.18 -19.98 22.63
C ASN A 379 -20.24 -20.52 23.72
N VAL A 380 -19.62 -19.65 24.52
CA VAL A 380 -18.63 -20.05 25.54
C VAL A 380 -19.24 -20.93 26.63
N GLU A 381 -20.49 -20.66 27.03
CA GLU A 381 -21.18 -21.35 28.12
C GLU A 381 -22.03 -22.55 27.67
N SER A 382 -22.24 -22.72 26.36
CA SER A 382 -23.15 -23.72 25.80
C SER A 382 -22.54 -24.46 24.61
N ILE A 383 -21.35 -25.02 24.79
CA ILE A 383 -20.71 -25.88 23.79
C ILE A 383 -21.46 -27.21 23.76
N ASN A 384 -22.55 -27.25 23.01
CA ASN A 384 -23.35 -28.46 22.81
C ASN A 384 -22.79 -29.34 21.68
N GLY A 385 -23.17 -30.62 21.65
CA GLY A 385 -22.70 -31.57 20.64
C GLY A 385 -22.94 -31.12 19.20
N LYS A 386 -24.07 -30.44 18.95
CA LYS A 386 -24.46 -29.94 17.62
C LYS A 386 -23.56 -28.82 17.09
N LEU A 387 -23.12 -27.89 17.96
CA LEU A 387 -22.16 -26.83 17.60
C LEU A 387 -20.80 -27.43 17.26
N VAL A 388 -20.39 -28.45 18.01
CA VAL A 388 -19.14 -29.17 17.79
C VAL A 388 -19.20 -29.91 16.46
N GLU A 389 -20.27 -30.67 16.19
CA GLU A 389 -20.49 -31.42 14.93
C GLU A 389 -20.47 -30.51 13.70
N ASN A 390 -21.19 -29.38 13.74
CA ASN A 390 -21.21 -28.41 12.65
C ASN A 390 -19.83 -27.81 12.33
N LYS A 391 -18.94 -27.73 13.33
CA LYS A 391 -17.57 -27.21 13.16
C LYS A 391 -16.56 -28.25 12.68
N LEU A 392 -16.83 -29.55 12.80
CA LEU A 392 -15.85 -30.60 12.44
C LEU A 392 -15.41 -30.48 10.97
N LEU A 393 -16.35 -30.19 10.08
CA LEU A 393 -16.08 -30.00 8.65
C LEU A 393 -15.21 -28.76 8.36
N GLU A 394 -15.17 -27.78 9.26
CA GLU A 394 -14.36 -26.58 9.09
C GLU A 394 -12.87 -26.82 9.38
N PHE A 395 -12.53 -27.82 10.20
CA PHE A 395 -11.15 -28.07 10.66
C PHE A 395 -10.26 -28.84 9.68
N GLY A 396 -10.85 -29.48 8.66
CA GLY A 396 -10.14 -30.29 7.65
C GLY A 396 -10.34 -31.79 7.83
N SER A 397 -9.47 -32.60 7.21
CA SER A 397 -9.67 -34.05 7.07
C SER A 397 -8.98 -34.91 8.14
N SER A 398 -8.12 -34.35 8.99
CA SER A 398 -7.40 -35.12 10.02
C SER A 398 -8.32 -35.45 11.20
N LYS A 399 -8.68 -36.73 11.36
CA LYS A 399 -9.55 -37.19 12.46
C LYS A 399 -8.95 -36.94 13.83
N GLU A 400 -7.63 -37.11 13.96
CA GLU A 400 -6.91 -36.88 15.22
C GLU A 400 -6.91 -35.41 15.60
N PHE A 401 -6.63 -34.52 14.64
CA PHE A 401 -6.66 -33.09 14.90
C PHE A 401 -8.06 -32.60 15.22
N ILE A 402 -9.07 -33.09 14.50
CA ILE A 402 -10.47 -32.79 14.79
C ILE A 402 -10.81 -33.20 16.22
N LYS A 403 -10.47 -34.42 16.65
CA LYS A 403 -10.67 -34.88 18.03
C LYS A 403 -10.00 -33.94 19.02
N SER A 404 -8.72 -33.61 18.81
CA SER A 404 -7.98 -32.70 19.70
C SER A 404 -8.60 -31.29 19.76
N ALA A 405 -9.02 -30.74 18.62
CA ALA A 405 -9.69 -29.44 18.54
C ALA A 405 -11.03 -29.44 19.28
N VAL A 406 -11.79 -30.55 19.23
CA VAL A 406 -13.03 -30.70 20.02
C VAL A 406 -12.73 -30.69 21.53
N HIS A 407 -11.69 -31.38 21.97
CA HIS A 407 -11.26 -31.34 23.37
C HIS A 407 -10.90 -29.91 23.81
N ALA A 408 -10.10 -29.20 23.01
CA ALA A 408 -9.73 -27.81 23.27
C ALA A 408 -10.94 -26.87 23.34
N LEU A 409 -11.93 -27.08 22.45
CA LEU A 409 -13.18 -26.30 22.48
C LEU A 409 -13.96 -26.58 23.77
N LYS A 410 -14.06 -27.84 24.21
CA LYS A 410 -14.75 -28.22 25.46
C LYS A 410 -14.00 -27.78 26.73
N GLY A 411 -12.77 -27.30 26.62
CA GLY A 411 -11.93 -26.93 27.75
C GLY A 411 -11.22 -28.11 28.41
N ASN A 412 -11.23 -29.30 27.76
CA ASN A 412 -10.50 -30.47 28.22
C ASN A 412 -9.11 -30.44 27.59
N THR A 413 -8.06 -30.41 28.40
CA THR A 413 -6.67 -30.42 27.96
C THR A 413 -6.01 -31.68 28.50
N ASP A 414 -6.22 -32.81 27.83
CA ASP A 414 -5.41 -34.01 28.05
C ASP A 414 -4.34 -34.02 26.95
N PRO A 415 -3.16 -33.42 27.18
CA PRO A 415 -2.07 -33.56 26.24
C PRO A 415 -1.70 -35.05 26.10
N PRO A 416 -1.22 -35.50 24.93
CA PRO A 416 -0.64 -36.83 24.80
C PRO A 416 0.51 -37.00 25.80
N ASN A 417 0.72 -38.23 26.30
CA ASN A 417 1.77 -38.53 27.27
C ASN A 417 3.17 -38.17 26.74
N HIS A 418 3.35 -38.29 25.42
CA HIS A 418 4.57 -37.89 24.72
C HIS A 418 4.25 -37.20 23.40
N LEU A 419 5.03 -36.18 23.05
CA LEU A 419 4.86 -35.39 21.83
C LEU A 419 5.16 -36.21 20.57
N TRP A 420 6.05 -37.19 20.66
CA TRP A 420 6.49 -38.00 19.51
C TRP A 420 5.36 -38.87 18.94
N GLU A 421 4.36 -39.22 19.74
CA GLU A 421 3.19 -40.01 19.31
C GLU A 421 2.39 -39.30 18.20
N SER A 422 2.47 -37.96 18.15
CA SER A 422 1.73 -37.15 17.19
C SER A 422 2.53 -36.79 15.92
N ILE A 423 3.83 -37.14 15.83
CA ILE A 423 4.71 -36.68 14.73
C ILE A 423 4.12 -36.98 13.35
N GLU A 424 3.66 -38.19 13.10
CA GLU A 424 3.13 -38.56 11.79
C GLU A 424 1.89 -37.74 11.42
N ALA A 425 1.00 -37.51 12.39
CA ALA A 425 -0.18 -36.67 12.22
C ALA A 425 0.17 -35.19 12.01
N THR A 426 1.31 -34.72 12.54
CA THR A 426 1.78 -33.34 12.31
C THR A 426 2.11 -33.10 10.84
N HIS A 427 2.72 -34.06 10.15
CA HIS A 427 3.00 -33.94 8.73
C HIS A 427 1.69 -33.76 7.94
N GLN A 428 0.66 -34.56 8.23
CA GLN A 428 -0.64 -34.45 7.58
C GLN A 428 -1.24 -33.04 7.70
N VAL A 429 -1.23 -32.44 8.90
CA VAL A 429 -1.83 -31.10 9.11
C VAL A 429 -0.93 -29.95 8.68
N ALA A 430 0.35 -30.20 8.42
CA ALA A 430 1.30 -29.23 7.90
C ALA A 430 1.39 -29.22 6.35
N ASN A 431 0.68 -30.13 5.67
CA ASN A 431 0.63 -30.20 4.22
C ASN A 431 0.00 -28.97 3.57
N CYS A 432 0.46 -28.61 2.37
CA CYS A 432 0.03 -27.40 1.68
C CYS A 432 -1.41 -27.49 1.16
N ASN A 433 -1.92 -28.70 0.93
CA ASN A 433 -3.28 -28.95 0.46
C ASN A 433 -4.31 -29.05 1.60
N TYR A 434 -3.87 -29.10 2.86
CA TYR A 434 -4.76 -29.29 4.02
C TYR A 434 -5.82 -28.19 4.11
N GLU A 435 -5.47 -26.98 3.66
CA GLU A 435 -6.32 -25.80 3.81
C GLU A 435 -7.44 -25.72 2.76
N TYR A 436 -7.26 -26.33 1.58
CA TYR A 436 -8.21 -26.24 0.46
C TYR A 436 -9.59 -26.84 0.77
N ASN A 437 -9.63 -27.94 1.52
CA ASN A 437 -10.87 -28.62 1.92
C ASN A 437 -11.28 -28.28 3.36
N SER A 438 -10.87 -27.11 3.85
CA SER A 438 -11.13 -26.66 5.22
C SER A 438 -11.54 -25.18 5.22
N SER A 439 -11.78 -24.64 6.42
CA SER A 439 -12.03 -23.20 6.59
C SER A 439 -10.86 -22.45 7.24
N TRP A 440 -9.64 -23.02 7.23
CA TRP A 440 -8.43 -22.33 7.67
C TRP A 440 -8.13 -21.11 6.81
N GLY A 441 -7.65 -20.02 7.42
CA GLY A 441 -7.40 -18.76 6.73
C GLY A 441 -8.65 -17.91 6.47
N THR A 442 -9.83 -18.53 6.39
CA THR A 442 -11.08 -17.85 6.03
C THR A 442 -12.05 -17.71 7.21
N LYS A 443 -12.39 -18.81 7.91
CA LYS A 443 -13.24 -18.81 9.12
C LYS A 443 -12.51 -19.19 10.39
N LEU A 444 -11.49 -20.04 10.30
CA LEU A 444 -10.60 -20.46 11.38
C LEU A 444 -9.21 -19.82 11.23
N GLY A 445 -8.46 -19.73 12.33
CA GLY A 445 -7.07 -19.31 12.31
C GLY A 445 -6.85 -17.81 12.04
N TRP A 446 -5.61 -17.49 11.69
CA TRP A 446 -5.15 -16.20 11.20
C TRP A 446 -5.69 -15.99 9.79
N ARG A 447 -6.10 -14.75 9.49
CA ARG A 447 -6.87 -14.41 8.30
C ARG A 447 -6.02 -14.16 7.08
N TYR A 448 -6.43 -14.73 5.94
CA TYR A 448 -5.82 -14.47 4.64
C TYR A 448 -6.48 -13.28 3.94
N GLY A 449 -5.77 -12.72 2.94
CA GLY A 449 -6.32 -11.72 2.02
C GLY A 449 -5.87 -10.28 2.29
N SER A 450 -4.86 -10.06 3.13
CA SER A 450 -4.18 -8.77 3.28
C SER A 450 -2.72 -9.00 3.67
N THR A 451 -1.85 -8.08 3.28
CA THR A 451 -0.44 -8.03 3.74
C THR A 451 -0.26 -7.62 5.21
N THR A 452 -1.36 -7.26 5.89
CA THR A 452 -1.47 -7.05 7.35
C THR A 452 -2.50 -8.02 7.93
N GLU A 453 -2.17 -9.32 7.90
CA GLU A 453 -3.04 -10.40 8.36
C GLU A 453 -3.39 -10.29 9.85
N ASP A 454 -2.49 -9.70 10.62
CA ASP A 454 -2.59 -9.49 12.05
C ASP A 454 -3.77 -8.58 12.38
N VAL A 455 -3.78 -7.38 11.78
CA VAL A 455 -4.84 -6.41 11.97
C VAL A 455 -6.19 -6.94 11.45
N LEU A 456 -6.18 -7.68 10.33
CA LEU A 456 -7.38 -8.36 9.80
C LEU A 456 -7.91 -9.45 10.74
N THR A 457 -7.01 -10.21 11.37
CA THR A 457 -7.36 -11.24 12.35
C THR A 457 -7.96 -10.60 13.60
N GLY A 458 -7.35 -9.53 14.12
CA GLY A 458 -7.88 -8.74 15.23
C GLY A 458 -9.27 -8.17 14.93
N LEU A 459 -9.45 -7.56 13.75
CA LEU A 459 -10.76 -7.07 13.30
C LEU A 459 -11.78 -8.19 13.23
N THR A 460 -11.39 -9.37 12.73
CA THR A 460 -12.30 -10.51 12.66
C THR A 460 -12.72 -11.02 14.04
N ILE A 461 -11.82 -10.95 15.02
CA ILE A 461 -12.15 -11.28 16.41
C ILE A 461 -13.13 -10.25 16.98
N HIS A 462 -12.86 -8.94 16.82
CA HIS A 462 -13.72 -7.87 17.32
C HIS A 462 -15.09 -7.83 16.67
N LYS A 463 -15.21 -8.05 15.35
CA LYS A 463 -16.51 -8.05 14.67
C LYS A 463 -17.43 -9.20 15.10
N LYS A 464 -16.87 -10.28 15.66
CA LYS A 464 -17.65 -11.35 16.33
C LYS A 464 -18.17 -10.95 17.73
N GLY A 465 -17.78 -9.78 18.24
CA GLY A 465 -18.19 -9.24 19.53
C GLY A 465 -17.19 -9.48 20.66
N TRP A 466 -16.02 -10.08 20.39
CA TRP A 466 -14.98 -10.26 21.39
C TRP A 466 -14.30 -8.93 21.74
N LYS A 467 -13.83 -8.80 22.99
CA LYS A 467 -12.94 -7.71 23.42
C LYS A 467 -11.50 -8.18 23.49
N SER A 468 -10.57 -7.24 23.62
CA SER A 468 -9.15 -7.51 23.88
C SER A 468 -8.60 -6.60 24.97
N ILE A 469 -7.44 -6.95 25.51
CA ILE A 469 -6.80 -6.22 26.61
C ILE A 469 -5.40 -5.77 26.19
N TYR A 470 -4.99 -4.58 26.62
CA TYR A 470 -3.62 -4.07 26.47
C TYR A 470 -2.91 -4.09 27.82
N CYS A 471 -1.71 -4.69 27.88
CA CYS A 471 -0.94 -4.82 29.12
C CYS A 471 0.46 -4.21 28.99
N THR A 472 0.78 -3.27 29.86
CA THR A 472 2.05 -2.52 29.88
C THR A 472 2.79 -2.76 31.19
N PRO A 473 3.38 -3.95 31.41
CA PRO A 473 4.12 -4.22 32.64
C PRO A 473 5.41 -3.38 32.71
N ASN A 474 5.93 -3.22 33.92
CA ASN A 474 7.21 -2.59 34.20
C ASN A 474 8.11 -3.61 34.93
N PRO A 475 9.26 -4.03 34.38
CA PRO A 475 9.83 -3.62 33.09
C PRO A 475 9.00 -4.09 31.88
N PRO A 476 9.22 -3.52 30.67
CA PRO A 476 8.51 -3.91 29.46
C PRO A 476 8.55 -5.41 29.20
N ALA A 477 7.44 -5.96 28.70
CA ALA A 477 7.29 -7.39 28.44
C ALA A 477 8.25 -7.90 27.36
N PHE A 478 8.24 -7.26 26.20
CA PHE A 478 8.99 -7.66 25.02
C PHE A 478 9.82 -6.50 24.49
N LEU A 479 10.95 -6.82 23.87
CA LEU A 479 11.79 -5.87 23.14
C LEU A 479 12.11 -6.43 21.76
N GLY A 480 11.87 -5.65 20.72
CA GLY A 480 12.11 -5.98 19.31
C GLY A 480 13.33 -5.27 18.74
N CYS A 481 13.67 -5.58 17.49
CA CYS A 481 14.62 -4.76 16.72
C CYS A 481 13.86 -3.79 15.79
N ALA A 482 14.18 -2.49 15.88
CA ALA A 482 13.63 -1.50 14.95
C ALA A 482 14.43 -1.50 13.63
N PRO A 483 13.80 -1.20 12.48
CA PRO A 483 14.55 -1.02 11.23
C PRO A 483 15.67 0.03 11.38
N SER A 484 16.88 -0.36 10.96
CA SER A 484 18.14 0.35 11.18
C SER A 484 18.40 1.50 10.20
N GLY A 485 17.63 1.60 9.11
CA GLY A 485 17.88 2.54 8.02
C GLY A 485 16.61 2.97 7.27
N GLY A 486 16.79 3.98 6.41
CA GLY A 486 15.72 4.57 5.60
C GLY A 486 14.97 3.53 4.76
N PRO A 487 15.63 2.75 3.88
CA PRO A 487 14.94 1.80 3.01
C PRO A 487 14.07 0.77 3.75
N ALA A 488 14.62 0.11 4.77
CA ALA A 488 13.89 -0.88 5.56
C ALA A 488 12.67 -0.28 6.27
N ALA A 489 12.81 0.93 6.86
CA ALA A 489 11.69 1.64 7.47
C ALA A 489 10.61 2.02 6.42
N MET A 490 11.02 2.47 5.24
CA MET A 490 10.10 2.85 4.16
C MET A 490 9.35 1.67 3.56
N THR A 491 10.03 0.52 3.35
CA THR A 491 9.39 -0.72 2.90
C THR A 491 8.37 -1.23 3.91
N GLN A 492 8.69 -1.19 5.21
CA GLN A 492 7.75 -1.54 6.27
C GLN A 492 6.50 -0.64 6.23
N GLN A 493 6.67 0.68 6.14
CA GLN A 493 5.57 1.64 6.08
C GLN A 493 4.70 1.46 4.82
N LYS A 494 5.31 1.16 3.67
CA LYS A 494 4.60 0.85 2.41
C LYS A 494 3.73 -0.39 2.61
N ARG A 495 4.30 -1.47 3.15
CA ARG A 495 3.59 -2.73 3.40
C ARG A 495 2.38 -2.54 4.31
N TRP A 496 2.55 -1.80 5.41
CA TRP A 496 1.44 -1.46 6.30
C TRP A 496 0.35 -0.67 5.60
N ALA A 497 0.70 0.41 4.89
CA ALA A 497 -0.28 1.22 4.17
C ALA A 497 -1.05 0.41 3.11
N THR A 498 -0.36 -0.48 2.38
CA THR A 498 -1.00 -1.40 1.42
C THR A 498 -2.01 -2.30 2.12
N GLY A 499 -1.57 -3.09 3.12
CA GLY A 499 -2.44 -4.10 3.76
C GLY A 499 -3.63 -3.50 4.47
N LEU A 500 -3.44 -2.36 5.14
CA LEU A 500 -4.51 -1.63 5.81
C LEU A 500 -5.57 -1.11 4.83
N LEU A 501 -5.14 -0.60 3.67
CA LEU A 501 -6.04 -0.16 2.62
C LEU A 501 -6.74 -1.33 1.94
N GLU A 502 -6.07 -2.46 1.72
CA GLU A 502 -6.70 -3.69 1.22
C GLU A 502 -7.87 -4.12 2.10
N ILE A 503 -7.70 -4.06 3.44
CA ILE A 503 -8.79 -4.40 4.36
C ILE A 503 -9.95 -3.42 4.19
N LEU A 504 -9.66 -2.11 4.11
CA LEU A 504 -10.68 -1.06 3.97
C LEU A 504 -11.56 -1.20 2.73
N VAL A 505 -10.96 -1.55 1.59
CA VAL A 505 -11.69 -1.72 0.31
C VAL A 505 -12.27 -3.12 0.12
N SER A 506 -11.96 -4.05 1.02
CA SER A 506 -12.49 -5.42 0.97
C SER A 506 -13.86 -5.56 1.66
N LYS A 507 -14.44 -6.76 1.55
CA LYS A 507 -15.63 -7.17 2.33
C LYS A 507 -15.45 -7.09 3.86
N ASN A 508 -14.21 -7.00 4.34
CA ASN A 508 -13.89 -6.87 5.75
C ASN A 508 -13.81 -5.41 6.22
N CYS A 509 -14.33 -4.45 5.46
CA CYS A 509 -14.41 -3.05 5.87
C CYS A 509 -15.07 -2.91 7.27
N PRO A 510 -14.49 -2.12 8.19
CA PRO A 510 -15.01 -1.98 9.56
C PRO A 510 -16.42 -1.35 9.61
N ILE A 511 -16.81 -0.59 8.57
CA ILE A 511 -18.16 -0.03 8.44
C ILE A 511 -19.17 -1.17 8.32
N PHE A 512 -18.94 -2.13 7.43
CA PHE A 512 -19.81 -3.30 7.28
C PHE A 512 -19.84 -4.16 8.56
N ALA A 513 -18.70 -4.31 9.23
CA ALA A 513 -18.64 -5.02 10.51
C ALA A 513 -19.46 -4.34 11.63
N THR A 514 -19.71 -3.03 11.54
CA THR A 514 -20.56 -2.31 12.50
C THR A 514 -22.03 -2.34 12.11
N LEU A 515 -22.33 -2.26 10.82
CA LEU A 515 -23.70 -2.27 10.31
C LEU A 515 -24.34 -3.65 10.35
N PHE A 516 -23.57 -4.71 10.12
CA PHE A 516 -24.08 -6.07 9.93
C PHE A 516 -23.50 -7.11 10.89
N GLU A 517 -22.48 -6.77 11.69
CA GLU A 517 -21.89 -7.66 12.69
C GLU A 517 -21.87 -7.00 14.09
N LYS A 518 -20.97 -7.42 14.98
CA LYS A 518 -20.92 -6.96 16.39
C LYS A 518 -19.75 -6.02 16.70
N LEU A 519 -19.18 -5.35 15.70
CA LEU A 519 -18.13 -4.36 15.94
C LEU A 519 -18.74 -3.09 16.56
N GLN A 520 -18.19 -2.61 17.67
CA GLN A 520 -18.70 -1.38 18.30
C GLN A 520 -18.41 -0.15 17.42
N PHE A 521 -19.36 0.78 17.34
CA PHE A 521 -19.23 1.98 16.49
C PHE A 521 -17.94 2.77 16.74
N ARG A 522 -17.56 3.00 18.00
CA ARG A 522 -16.30 3.72 18.29
C ARG A 522 -15.05 2.88 17.96
N GLN A 523 -15.13 1.56 18.05
CA GLN A 523 -14.06 0.67 17.58
C GLN A 523 -13.95 0.72 16.05
N CYS A 524 -15.06 0.85 15.32
CA CYS A 524 -15.06 1.11 13.88
C CYS A 524 -14.26 2.36 13.54
N LEU A 525 -14.50 3.47 14.23
CA LEU A 525 -13.76 4.72 14.04
C LEU A 525 -12.25 4.53 14.31
N ALA A 526 -11.90 3.70 15.30
CA ALA A 526 -10.51 3.34 15.58
C ALA A 526 -9.85 2.57 14.44
N TYR A 527 -10.54 1.60 13.86
CA TYR A 527 -10.07 0.88 12.68
C TYR A 527 -10.00 1.79 11.45
N LEU A 528 -11.01 2.65 11.21
CA LEU A 528 -11.01 3.60 10.10
C LEU A 528 -9.82 4.56 10.16
N TRP A 529 -9.46 5.04 11.36
CA TRP A 529 -8.27 5.87 11.53
C TRP A 529 -7.01 5.17 11.03
N LEU A 530 -6.79 3.93 11.47
CA LEU A 530 -5.64 3.14 11.06
C LEU A 530 -5.69 2.81 9.56
N PHE A 531 -6.86 2.44 9.05
CA PHE A 531 -7.03 1.97 7.67
C PHE A 531 -6.92 3.09 6.64
N SER A 532 -7.10 4.33 7.08
CA SER A 532 -7.01 5.52 6.23
C SER A 532 -5.59 5.96 5.87
N TRP A 533 -4.53 5.29 6.36
CA TRP A 533 -3.14 5.71 6.13
C TRP A 533 -2.79 5.83 4.65
N GLY A 534 -3.13 4.83 3.83
CA GLY A 534 -2.94 4.89 2.38
C GLY A 534 -3.72 6.03 1.73
N ILE A 535 -5.04 6.13 1.98
CA ILE A 535 -5.87 7.19 1.37
C ILE A 535 -5.41 8.59 1.77
N ARG A 536 -4.97 8.76 3.03
CA ARG A 536 -4.49 10.04 3.56
C ARG A 536 -3.32 10.62 2.77
N SER A 537 -2.54 9.81 2.04
CA SER A 537 -1.45 10.34 1.21
C SER A 537 -1.95 11.29 0.12
N VAL A 538 -3.15 11.06 -0.43
CA VAL A 538 -3.70 11.87 -1.52
C VAL A 538 -3.97 13.32 -1.09
N PRO A 539 -4.80 13.60 -0.06
CA PRO A 539 -5.02 14.97 0.39
C PRO A 539 -3.76 15.62 0.98
N GLU A 540 -2.84 14.87 1.60
CA GLU A 540 -1.55 15.45 2.04
C GLU A 540 -0.68 15.88 0.86
N LEU A 541 -0.60 15.09 -0.21
CA LEU A 541 0.11 15.47 -1.43
C LEU A 541 -0.54 16.67 -2.11
N CYS A 542 -1.86 16.67 -2.25
CA CYS A 542 -2.59 17.81 -2.80
C CYS A 542 -2.38 19.10 -1.98
N TYR A 543 -2.44 19.00 -0.65
CA TYR A 543 -2.25 20.15 0.22
C TYR A 543 -0.78 20.62 0.25
N ALA A 544 0.19 19.70 0.14
CA ALA A 544 1.61 20.04 0.05
C ALA A 544 1.94 20.76 -1.28
N THR A 545 1.24 20.45 -2.38
CA THR A 545 1.45 21.11 -3.67
C THR A 545 0.71 22.45 -3.81
N LEU A 546 -0.20 22.80 -2.91
CA LEU A 546 -0.91 24.09 -2.95
C LEU A 546 0.03 25.30 -2.77
N PRO A 547 0.90 25.38 -1.74
CA PRO A 547 1.83 26.50 -1.59
C PRO A 547 2.75 26.69 -2.79
N LEU A 548 3.33 25.60 -3.32
CA LEU A 548 4.24 25.70 -4.47
C LEU A 548 3.49 26.13 -5.74
N TYR A 549 2.28 25.62 -5.97
CA TYR A 549 1.44 26.02 -7.11
C TYR A 549 1.09 27.50 -7.03
N CYS A 550 0.66 27.97 -5.85
CA CYS A 550 0.30 29.36 -5.60
C CYS A 550 1.49 30.30 -5.81
N ILE A 551 2.68 29.93 -5.32
CA ILE A 551 3.90 30.69 -5.57
C ILE A 551 4.23 30.75 -7.07
N ILE A 552 4.19 29.64 -7.80
CA ILE A 552 4.55 29.61 -9.23
C ILE A 552 3.57 30.40 -10.08
N THR A 553 2.27 30.30 -9.78
CA THR A 553 1.19 30.95 -10.55
C THR A 553 0.84 32.35 -10.04
N ASN A 554 1.52 32.82 -9.00
CA ASN A 554 1.19 34.04 -8.27
C ASN A 554 -0.28 34.11 -7.82
N SER A 555 -0.86 32.99 -7.42
CA SER A 555 -2.19 32.90 -6.81
C SER A 555 -2.09 32.69 -5.30
N SER A 556 -3.22 32.63 -4.60
CA SER A 556 -3.25 32.43 -3.15
C SER A 556 -4.35 31.44 -2.75
N PHE A 557 -4.02 30.54 -1.83
CA PHE A 557 -4.98 29.63 -1.20
C PHE A 557 -5.20 29.96 0.27
N LEU A 558 -4.37 30.82 0.86
CA LEU A 558 -4.50 31.23 2.26
C LEU A 558 -5.35 32.51 2.38
N PRO A 559 -6.14 32.65 3.45
CA PRO A 559 -6.73 33.93 3.84
C PRO A 559 -5.66 35.02 4.00
N LYS A 560 -5.97 36.29 3.71
CA LYS A 560 -4.98 37.38 3.87
C LYS A 560 -4.75 37.68 5.36
N VAL A 561 -3.57 38.20 5.70
CA VAL A 561 -3.18 38.51 7.11
C VAL A 561 -4.13 39.50 7.79
N GLY A 562 -4.77 40.38 7.02
CA GLY A 562 -5.79 41.31 7.52
C GLY A 562 -7.14 40.68 7.84
N GLU A 563 -7.39 39.46 7.38
CA GLU A 563 -8.63 38.73 7.66
C GLU A 563 -8.55 38.01 9.01
N PRO A 564 -9.58 38.09 9.87
CA PRO A 564 -9.58 37.40 11.18
C PRO A 564 -9.32 35.89 11.09
N VAL A 565 -9.70 35.24 9.99
CA VAL A 565 -9.55 33.79 9.81
C VAL A 565 -8.09 33.36 9.59
N PHE A 566 -7.21 34.26 9.14
CA PHE A 566 -5.79 33.98 9.14
C PHE A 566 -5.27 33.60 10.53
N TRP A 567 -5.78 34.25 11.58
CA TRP A 567 -5.43 33.93 12.96
C TRP A 567 -5.96 32.58 13.44
N VAL A 568 -7.04 32.06 12.85
CA VAL A 568 -7.53 30.70 13.11
C VAL A 568 -6.51 29.67 12.63
N LEU A 569 -5.92 29.87 11.44
CA LEU A 569 -4.87 28.99 10.92
C LEU A 569 -3.60 29.03 11.78
N VAL A 570 -3.18 30.24 12.19
CA VAL A 570 -2.02 30.41 13.09
C VAL A 570 -2.28 29.73 14.43
N ALA A 571 -3.45 29.96 15.03
CA ALA A 571 -3.83 29.33 16.30
C ALA A 571 -3.85 27.80 16.19
N LEU A 572 -4.41 27.26 15.11
CA LEU A 572 -4.44 25.83 14.84
C LEU A 572 -3.02 25.24 14.76
N PHE A 573 -2.13 25.87 14.01
CA PHE A 573 -0.74 25.44 13.88
C PHE A 573 0.00 25.45 15.24
N VAL A 574 -0.12 26.55 15.99
CA VAL A 574 0.57 26.72 17.27
C VAL A 574 0.03 25.75 18.32
N ILE A 575 -1.30 25.67 18.48
CA ILE A 575 -1.94 24.80 19.47
C ILE A 575 -1.63 23.33 19.15
N TYR A 576 -1.75 22.90 17.90
CA TYR A 576 -1.41 21.53 17.49
C TYR A 576 0.06 21.19 17.76
N SER A 577 0.98 22.11 17.44
CA SER A 577 2.42 21.91 17.65
C SER A 577 2.76 21.79 19.13
N LEU A 578 2.24 22.69 19.97
CA LEU A 578 2.45 22.64 21.42
C LEU A 578 1.78 21.40 22.05
N TYR A 579 0.60 21.04 21.57
CA TYR A 579 -0.13 19.86 22.03
C TYR A 579 0.66 18.58 21.76
N THR A 580 1.08 18.35 20.52
CA THR A 580 1.87 17.17 20.16
C THR A 580 3.24 17.18 20.83
N LEU A 581 3.89 18.33 20.98
CA LEU A 581 5.14 18.44 21.74
C LEU A 581 4.94 18.03 23.20
N SER A 582 3.84 18.46 23.83
CA SER A 582 3.50 18.06 25.20
C SER A 582 3.28 16.55 25.32
N GLU A 583 2.71 15.89 24.30
CA GLU A 583 2.54 14.43 24.33
C GLU A 583 3.90 13.73 24.36
N TYR A 584 4.84 14.16 23.51
CA TYR A 584 6.21 13.59 23.46
C TYR A 584 6.95 13.79 24.80
N LEU A 585 6.95 15.01 25.35
CA LEU A 585 7.62 15.31 26.62
C LEU A 585 7.06 14.48 27.78
N ARG A 586 5.74 14.27 27.83
CA ARG A 586 5.09 13.43 28.87
C ARG A 586 5.47 11.96 28.79
N THR A 587 5.84 11.48 27.60
CA THR A 587 6.35 10.12 27.40
C THR A 587 7.86 9.99 27.58
N GLY A 588 8.53 11.03 28.08
CA GLY A 588 9.98 11.06 28.26
C GLY A 588 10.77 11.17 26.95
N GLN A 589 10.12 11.53 25.84
CA GLN A 589 10.77 11.72 24.55
C GLN A 589 11.34 13.13 24.42
N SER A 590 12.44 13.27 23.68
CA SER A 590 13.10 14.57 23.49
C SER A 590 12.34 15.45 22.49
N ILE A 591 12.62 16.76 22.53
CA ILE A 591 12.12 17.71 21.50
C ILE A 591 12.62 17.30 20.11
N ARG A 592 13.84 16.75 20.01
CA ARG A 592 14.39 16.26 18.75
C ARG A 592 13.61 15.03 18.26
N ALA A 593 13.18 14.14 19.14
CA ALA A 593 12.31 13.02 18.79
C ALA A 593 10.95 13.48 18.25
N TRP A 594 10.35 14.48 18.89
CA TRP A 594 9.13 15.13 18.38
C TRP A 594 9.34 15.67 16.98
N TRP A 595 10.40 16.48 16.77
CA TRP A 595 10.70 17.05 15.46
C TRP A 595 10.94 15.97 14.41
N ASN A 596 11.76 14.96 14.71
CA ASN A 596 12.03 13.85 13.80
C ASN A 596 10.75 13.13 13.39
N ASN A 597 9.84 12.88 14.33
CA ASN A 597 8.55 12.26 14.05
C ASN A 597 7.63 13.16 13.23
N GLN A 598 7.60 14.49 13.45
CA GLN A 598 6.85 15.42 12.60
C GLN A 598 7.35 15.37 11.15
N ARG A 599 8.66 15.38 10.94
CA ARG A 599 9.27 15.26 9.61
C ARG A 599 8.94 13.93 8.96
N MET A 600 9.13 12.83 9.70
CA MET A 600 8.92 11.48 9.18
C MET A 600 7.45 11.20 8.89
N ALA A 601 6.50 11.77 9.64
CA ALA A 601 5.08 11.69 9.32
C ALA A 601 4.77 12.28 7.92
N ARG A 602 5.39 13.42 7.56
CA ARG A 602 5.23 14.01 6.21
C ARG A 602 5.92 13.18 5.13
N ILE A 603 7.16 12.77 5.39
CA ILE A 603 7.94 11.96 4.46
C ILE A 603 7.20 10.66 4.15
N THR A 604 6.88 9.85 5.17
CA THR A 604 6.23 8.54 5.01
C THR A 604 4.88 8.63 4.29
N THR A 605 4.06 9.62 4.65
CA THR A 605 2.75 9.85 4.02
C THR A 605 2.88 10.13 2.52
N MET A 606 3.79 11.02 2.12
CA MET A 606 3.95 11.44 0.72
C MET A 606 4.77 10.46 -0.14
N THR A 607 5.33 9.40 0.46
CA THR A 607 6.19 8.43 -0.22
C THR A 607 5.67 7.01 -0.04
N ALA A 608 6.02 6.34 1.06
CA ALA A 608 5.64 4.95 1.32
C ALA A 608 4.12 4.72 1.27
N TRP A 609 3.35 5.56 1.96
CA TRP A 609 1.88 5.41 2.00
C TRP A 609 1.24 5.71 0.65
N PHE A 610 1.78 6.68 -0.09
CA PHE A 610 1.34 6.97 -1.47
C PHE A 610 1.58 5.80 -2.42
N PHE A 611 2.73 5.14 -2.32
CA PHE A 611 2.98 3.91 -3.09
C PHE A 611 2.08 2.77 -2.65
N GLY A 612 1.83 2.61 -1.35
CA GLY A 612 0.86 1.62 -0.87
C GLY A 612 -0.55 1.87 -1.42
N PHE A 613 -0.98 3.13 -1.45
CA PHE A 613 -2.22 3.56 -2.11
C PHE A 613 -2.23 3.19 -3.59
N LEU A 614 -1.19 3.56 -4.34
CA LEU A 614 -1.10 3.26 -5.77
C LEU A 614 -1.11 1.75 -6.05
N SER A 615 -0.41 0.95 -5.23
CA SER A 615 -0.41 -0.51 -5.35
C SER A 615 -1.82 -1.10 -5.21
N VAL A 616 -2.62 -0.63 -4.25
CA VAL A 616 -4.01 -1.11 -4.12
C VAL A 616 -4.89 -0.62 -5.26
N VAL A 617 -4.73 0.62 -5.73
CA VAL A 617 -5.47 1.12 -6.90
C VAL A 617 -5.17 0.28 -8.14
N LEU A 618 -3.90 -0.02 -8.41
CA LEU A 618 -3.51 -0.87 -9.55
C LEU A 618 -4.08 -2.29 -9.44
N LYS A 619 -4.14 -2.86 -8.23
CA LYS A 619 -4.78 -4.15 -7.97
C LYS A 619 -6.29 -4.10 -8.21
N LEU A 620 -6.97 -3.07 -7.74
CA LEU A 620 -8.42 -2.89 -7.98
C LEU A 620 -8.74 -2.70 -9.47
N LEU A 621 -7.82 -2.14 -10.25
CA LEU A 621 -7.93 -2.01 -11.71
C LEU A 621 -7.54 -3.29 -12.47
N GLY A 622 -7.08 -4.34 -11.78
CA GLY A 622 -6.64 -5.61 -12.40
C GLY A 622 -5.30 -5.51 -13.15
N ILE A 623 -4.51 -4.46 -12.90
CA ILE A 623 -3.24 -4.19 -13.62
C ILE A 623 -2.08 -4.97 -13.00
N SER A 624 -2.04 -5.11 -11.67
CA SER A 624 -0.95 -5.79 -10.95
C SER A 624 -1.40 -6.34 -9.60
N GLU A 625 -0.82 -7.47 -9.17
CA GLU A 625 -0.97 -7.95 -7.80
C GLU A 625 -0.11 -7.16 -6.80
N THR A 626 -0.53 -7.14 -5.54
CA THR A 626 0.23 -6.55 -4.43
C THR A 626 1.35 -7.49 -4.00
N VAL A 627 2.60 -7.01 -4.00
CA VAL A 627 3.78 -7.78 -3.59
C VAL A 627 4.05 -7.60 -2.09
N PHE A 628 4.28 -8.70 -1.38
CA PHE A 628 4.76 -8.70 0.01
C PHE A 628 6.29 -8.79 0.02
N GLU A 629 6.94 -7.81 0.65
CA GLU A 629 8.40 -7.75 0.80
C GLU A 629 8.78 -7.98 2.28
N VAL A 630 9.65 -8.96 2.54
CA VAL A 630 10.18 -9.25 3.89
C VAL A 630 11.14 -8.12 4.28
N THR A 631 10.98 -7.58 5.49
CA THR A 631 11.83 -6.49 5.99
C THR A 631 13.10 -7.08 6.61
N LYS A 632 14.26 -6.68 6.09
CA LYS A 632 15.56 -7.10 6.64
C LYS A 632 15.67 -6.76 8.14
N LYS A 633 16.14 -7.73 8.92
CA LYS A 633 16.44 -7.64 10.35
C LYS A 633 17.94 -7.64 10.52
N ASP A 634 18.48 -6.56 11.06
CA ASP A 634 19.89 -6.45 11.39
C ASP A 634 20.05 -6.58 12.91
N GLN A 635 21.12 -7.24 13.37
CA GLN A 635 21.60 -6.99 14.73
C GLN A 635 22.23 -5.60 14.74
N SER A 636 21.90 -4.78 15.74
CA SER A 636 22.63 -3.54 16.00
C SER A 636 24.06 -3.92 16.38
N SER A 637 24.98 -3.88 15.41
CA SER A 637 26.40 -3.95 15.69
C SER A 637 26.83 -2.61 16.28
N ASP A 638 27.38 -2.61 17.50
CA ASP A 638 28.01 -1.43 18.11
C ASP A 638 29.24 -0.90 17.32
N SER A 639 29.54 -1.49 16.16
CA SER A 639 30.70 -1.21 15.32
C SER A 639 30.49 -0.17 14.20
N THR A 640 29.31 0.42 14.03
CA THR A 640 29.20 1.61 13.17
C THR A 640 29.71 2.83 13.92
N ASN A 641 30.80 3.44 13.46
CA ASN A 641 31.29 4.74 13.91
C ASN A 641 30.13 5.65 14.33
N ASP A 642 30.07 5.96 15.63
CA ASP A 642 28.95 6.60 16.34
C ASP A 642 28.46 7.90 15.67
N ASN A 643 29.33 8.54 14.87
CA ASN A 643 29.06 9.77 14.14
C ASN A 643 28.04 9.65 12.98
N ASP A 644 27.83 8.47 12.39
CA ASP A 644 26.88 8.26 11.28
C ASP A 644 25.60 7.50 11.70
N ALA A 645 25.49 7.12 12.98
CA ALA A 645 24.31 6.43 13.51
C ALA A 645 23.05 7.30 13.38
N GLY A 646 22.00 6.75 12.75
CA GLY A 646 20.74 7.46 12.52
C GLY A 646 20.73 8.49 11.39
N ARG A 647 21.80 8.55 10.57
CA ARG A 647 21.78 9.31 9.33
C ARG A 647 20.90 8.60 8.29
N PHE A 648 19.93 9.32 7.74
CA PHE A 648 19.02 8.81 6.71
C PHE A 648 19.77 8.23 5.51
N THR A 649 19.32 7.05 5.07
CA THR A 649 19.89 6.31 3.95
C THR A 649 18.88 6.17 2.81
N PHE A 650 19.40 5.97 1.60
CA PHE A 650 18.63 5.84 0.37
C PHE A 650 19.12 4.63 -0.41
N ASP A 651 18.24 4.10 -1.25
CA ASP A 651 18.54 3.09 -2.25
C ASP A 651 17.82 3.43 -3.58
N GLU A 652 17.86 2.51 -4.55
CA GLU A 652 17.24 2.69 -5.87
C GLU A 652 15.71 2.51 -5.87
N SER A 653 15.09 2.32 -4.71
CA SER A 653 13.65 2.15 -4.59
C SER A 653 12.89 3.38 -5.09
N LEU A 654 11.82 3.13 -5.85
CA LEU A 654 10.93 4.16 -6.36
C LEU A 654 10.22 4.93 -5.25
N VAL A 655 10.16 4.38 -4.03
CA VAL A 655 9.53 5.01 -2.86
C VAL A 655 10.15 6.38 -2.56
N PHE A 656 11.43 6.61 -2.87
CA PHE A 656 12.09 7.90 -2.64
C PHE A 656 11.81 8.97 -3.73
N MET A 657 11.23 8.58 -4.86
CA MET A 657 11.00 9.49 -5.99
C MET A 657 9.99 10.62 -5.68
N PRO A 658 8.80 10.37 -5.09
CA PRO A 658 7.84 11.44 -4.80
C PRO A 658 8.41 12.48 -3.83
N GLY A 659 9.09 12.02 -2.77
CA GLY A 659 9.71 12.91 -1.79
C GLY A 659 10.80 13.80 -2.41
N THR A 660 11.61 13.22 -3.29
CA THR A 660 12.62 13.97 -4.06
C THR A 660 11.98 14.98 -5.01
N THR A 661 10.90 14.60 -5.69
CA THR A 661 10.16 15.47 -6.62
C THR A 661 9.54 16.67 -5.89
N ILE A 662 8.86 16.43 -4.76
CA ILE A 662 8.24 17.48 -3.94
C ILE A 662 9.31 18.45 -3.42
N PHE A 663 10.43 17.91 -2.92
CA PHE A 663 11.54 18.73 -2.45
C PHE A 663 12.07 19.66 -3.55
N LEU A 664 12.34 19.12 -4.76
CA LEU A 664 12.81 19.91 -5.90
C LEU A 664 11.78 20.98 -6.30
N LEU A 665 10.49 20.65 -6.34
CA LEU A 665 9.43 21.59 -6.69
C LEU A 665 9.31 22.77 -5.71
N HIS A 666 9.34 22.52 -4.40
CA HIS A 666 9.32 23.62 -3.42
C HIS A 666 10.58 24.47 -3.50
N LEU A 667 11.75 23.87 -3.73
CA LEU A 667 12.99 24.62 -3.94
C LEU A 667 12.89 25.53 -5.16
N THR A 668 12.39 25.01 -6.29
CA THR A 668 12.16 25.81 -7.50
C THR A 668 11.15 26.92 -7.26
N ALA A 669 10.04 26.65 -6.56
CA ALA A 669 9.03 27.66 -6.25
C ALA A 669 9.63 28.84 -5.44
N LEU A 670 10.44 28.54 -4.42
CA LEU A 670 11.12 29.60 -3.65
C LEU A 670 12.12 30.39 -4.48
N ILE A 671 12.85 29.75 -5.39
CA ILE A 671 13.74 30.45 -6.34
C ILE A 671 12.94 31.38 -7.25
N VAL A 672 11.81 30.90 -7.80
CA VAL A 672 10.91 31.72 -8.64
C VAL A 672 10.40 32.94 -7.88
N SER A 673 10.00 32.76 -6.61
CA SER A 673 9.56 33.86 -5.74
C SER A 673 10.69 34.85 -5.43
N LEU A 674 11.87 34.35 -5.05
CA LEU A 674 13.05 35.17 -4.71
C LEU A 674 13.52 36.01 -5.90
N LEU A 675 13.52 35.42 -7.10
CA LEU A 675 13.90 36.09 -8.34
C LEU A 675 12.77 36.92 -8.95
N LYS A 676 11.58 36.96 -8.32
CA LYS A 676 10.37 37.64 -8.82
C LYS A 676 10.01 37.25 -10.25
N LEU A 677 10.21 35.97 -10.61
CA LEU A 677 9.87 35.40 -11.93
C LEU A 677 8.40 34.97 -12.03
N GLN A 678 7.58 35.47 -11.12
CA GLN A 678 6.16 35.17 -11.03
C GLN A 678 5.36 35.94 -12.08
N PRO A 679 4.27 35.38 -12.63
CA PRO A 679 3.34 36.12 -13.47
C PRO A 679 2.67 37.26 -12.69
N LEU A 680 2.10 38.25 -13.40
CA LEU A 680 1.24 39.26 -12.79
C LEU A 680 0.04 38.56 -12.12
N ALA A 681 -0.34 39.02 -10.93
CA ALA A 681 -1.50 38.46 -10.23
C ALA A 681 -2.78 38.86 -10.96
N ASP A 682 -3.59 37.88 -11.38
CA ASP A 682 -4.83 38.08 -12.16
C ASP A 682 -5.83 39.01 -11.43
N ASP A 683 -5.81 39.06 -10.10
CA ASP A 683 -6.81 39.70 -9.24
C ASP A 683 -6.19 40.64 -8.18
N GLY A 684 -4.96 41.13 -8.41
CA GLY A 684 -4.25 42.07 -7.51
C GLY A 684 -3.83 41.47 -6.15
N HIS A 685 -4.06 40.18 -5.93
CA HIS A 685 -3.91 39.49 -4.65
C HIS A 685 -3.02 38.25 -4.74
N GLY A 686 -1.79 38.43 -5.23
CA GLY A 686 -0.85 37.34 -5.44
C GLY A 686 -0.40 36.57 -4.19
N SER A 687 0.47 35.59 -4.42
CA SER A 687 1.06 34.74 -3.37
C SER A 687 1.74 35.58 -2.28
N GLY A 688 1.52 35.22 -1.02
CA GLY A 688 1.99 36.00 0.14
C GLY A 688 3.07 35.29 0.96
N LEU A 689 3.41 35.93 2.09
CA LEU A 689 4.37 35.38 3.06
C LEU A 689 3.92 34.02 3.60
N GLY A 690 2.60 33.76 3.71
CA GLY A 690 2.05 32.50 4.20
C GLY A 690 2.44 31.30 3.33
N GLU A 691 2.29 31.41 2.00
CA GLU A 691 2.64 30.34 1.07
C GLU A 691 4.15 30.06 1.07
N VAL A 692 4.97 31.12 1.19
CA VAL A 692 6.43 31.00 1.34
C VAL A 692 6.77 30.25 2.64
N LEU A 693 6.15 30.63 3.76
CA LEU A 693 6.36 29.94 5.04
C LEU A 693 5.95 28.47 5.00
N CYS A 694 4.82 28.14 4.35
CA CYS A 694 4.40 26.76 4.14
C CYS A 694 5.43 25.97 3.31
N SER A 695 5.99 26.57 2.25
CA SER A 695 7.03 25.93 1.44
C SER A 695 8.33 25.73 2.20
N VAL A 696 8.76 26.73 2.98
CA VAL A 696 9.95 26.61 3.86
C VAL A 696 9.73 25.51 4.90
N TRP A 697 8.56 25.44 5.52
CA TRP A 697 8.22 24.39 6.48
C TRP A 697 8.32 22.98 5.87
N LEU A 698 7.84 22.79 4.64
CA LEU A 698 7.97 21.51 3.93
C LEU A 698 9.43 21.18 3.60
N LEU A 699 10.23 22.15 3.15
CA LEU A 699 11.67 21.93 2.94
C LEU A 699 12.40 21.53 4.24
N LEU A 700 12.03 22.12 5.39
CA LEU A 700 12.55 21.72 6.71
C LEU A 700 12.13 20.29 7.07
N CYS A 701 10.90 19.88 6.71
CA CYS A 701 10.47 18.49 6.89
C CYS A 701 11.31 17.52 6.04
N PHE A 702 11.57 17.88 4.79
CA PHE A 702 12.35 17.11 3.82
C PHE A 702 13.87 17.35 3.90
N TRP A 703 14.37 17.91 5.00
CA TRP A 703 15.81 18.12 5.20
C TRP A 703 16.70 16.89 4.98
N PRO A 704 16.28 15.63 5.30
CA PRO A 704 17.06 14.44 4.94
C PRO A 704 17.26 14.28 3.43
N PHE A 705 16.26 14.65 2.61
CA PHE A 705 16.35 14.59 1.15
C PHE A 705 17.30 15.65 0.62
N PHE A 706 17.30 16.87 1.20
CA PHE A 706 18.31 17.88 0.90
C PHE A 706 19.73 17.35 1.12
N LYS A 707 20.00 16.79 2.31
CA LYS A 707 21.30 16.15 2.60
C LYS A 707 21.61 15.00 1.64
N GLY A 708 20.58 14.27 1.22
CA GLY A 708 20.69 13.17 0.27
C GLY A 708 21.10 13.61 -1.14
N LEU A 709 20.68 14.78 -1.61
CA LEU A 709 21.08 15.29 -2.94
C LEU A 709 22.60 15.47 -3.09
N PHE A 710 23.28 15.77 -1.99
CA PHE A 710 24.74 15.98 -1.95
C PHE A 710 25.47 14.84 -1.22
N GLY A 711 24.75 13.78 -0.82
CA GLY A 711 25.31 12.63 -0.13
C GLY A 711 26.07 11.69 -1.07
N LYS A 712 26.98 10.89 -0.50
CA LYS A 712 27.71 9.83 -1.22
C LYS A 712 27.32 8.45 -0.69
N GLY A 713 27.41 7.43 -1.54
CA GLY A 713 27.08 6.05 -1.19
C GLY A 713 25.64 5.90 -0.68
N LYS A 714 25.44 5.08 0.36
CA LYS A 714 24.11 4.83 0.99
C LYS A 714 23.41 6.07 1.55
N HIS A 715 24.11 7.20 1.69
CA HIS A 715 23.55 8.46 2.19
C HIS A 715 23.19 9.44 1.07
N GLY A 716 23.50 9.11 -0.19
CA GLY A 716 23.16 9.90 -1.36
C GLY A 716 21.91 9.35 -2.05
N ILE A 717 21.04 10.23 -2.54
CA ILE A 717 19.93 9.82 -3.41
C ILE A 717 20.53 9.39 -4.76
N PRO A 718 20.18 8.19 -5.28
CA PRO A 718 20.70 7.75 -6.58
C PRO A 718 20.42 8.75 -7.70
N ILE A 719 21.39 8.94 -8.58
CA ILE A 719 21.29 9.88 -9.72
C ILE A 719 20.07 9.52 -10.59
N SER A 720 19.79 8.24 -10.78
CA SER A 720 18.61 7.76 -11.50
C SER A 720 17.31 8.30 -10.90
N THR A 721 17.18 8.31 -9.57
CA THR A 721 16.02 8.85 -8.84
C THR A 721 15.94 10.37 -8.96
N ILE A 722 17.08 11.08 -8.88
CA ILE A 722 17.15 12.53 -9.06
C ILE A 722 16.69 12.92 -10.48
N CYS A 723 17.20 12.24 -11.51
CA CYS A 723 16.83 12.51 -12.91
C CYS A 723 15.33 12.28 -13.17
N LYS A 724 14.78 11.16 -12.69
CA LYS A 724 13.33 10.86 -12.80
C LYS A 724 12.50 11.94 -12.09
N SER A 725 12.91 12.33 -10.89
CA SER A 725 12.23 13.37 -10.09
C SER A 725 12.30 14.74 -10.74
N ALA A 726 13.45 15.11 -11.32
CA ALA A 726 13.63 16.35 -12.06
C ALA A 726 12.75 16.39 -13.32
N ALA A 727 12.65 15.28 -14.06
CA ALA A 727 11.75 15.18 -15.21
C ALA A 727 10.29 15.41 -14.80
N LEU A 728 9.82 14.78 -13.71
CA LEU A 728 8.47 15.00 -13.17
C LEU A 728 8.26 16.45 -12.71
N ALA A 729 9.26 17.05 -12.06
CA ALA A 729 9.21 18.45 -11.65
C ALA A 729 9.09 19.40 -12.85
N ILE A 730 9.84 19.17 -13.93
CA ILE A 730 9.77 19.96 -15.17
C ILE A 730 8.38 19.84 -15.81
N VAL A 731 7.82 18.63 -15.88
CA VAL A 731 6.47 18.41 -16.40
C VAL A 731 5.45 19.20 -15.58
N PHE A 732 5.52 19.12 -14.25
CA PHE A 732 4.63 19.87 -13.37
C PHE A 732 4.75 21.39 -13.57
N LEU A 733 5.97 21.92 -13.67
CA LEU A 733 6.22 23.34 -13.93
C LEU A 733 5.64 23.77 -15.29
N HIS A 734 5.77 22.92 -16.31
CA HIS A 734 5.20 23.18 -17.64
C HIS A 734 3.67 23.26 -17.58
N LEU A 735 3.02 22.36 -16.84
CA LEU A 735 1.57 22.36 -16.65
C LEU A 735 1.11 23.63 -15.91
N CYS A 736 1.83 24.05 -14.87
CA CYS A 736 1.50 25.28 -14.13
C CYS A 736 1.55 26.53 -15.02
N ARG A 737 2.56 26.63 -15.90
CA ARG A 737 2.69 27.77 -16.83
C ARG A 737 1.64 27.78 -17.93
N ARG A 738 1.20 26.60 -18.40
CA ARG A 738 0.10 26.50 -19.39
C ARG A 738 -1.24 26.96 -18.80
N THR A 739 -1.51 26.64 -17.53
CA THR A 739 -2.74 27.12 -16.87
C THR A 739 -2.77 28.65 -16.75
N THR A 740 -1.63 29.33 -16.57
CA THR A 740 -1.58 30.81 -16.46
C THR A 740 -1.74 31.53 -17.81
N MET A 741 -1.28 30.95 -18.93
CA MET A 741 -1.56 31.51 -20.26
C MET A 741 -3.03 31.33 -20.68
N GLY A 742 -3.77 30.44 -20.03
CA GLY A 742 -5.20 30.29 -20.24
C GLY A 742 -6.02 31.46 -19.67
N THR A 743 -5.58 32.14 -18.61
CA THR A 743 -6.46 33.07 -17.86
C THR A 743 -6.46 34.51 -18.39
N ILE A 744 -5.46 34.92 -19.19
CA ILE A 744 -5.29 36.30 -19.72
C ILE A 744 -6.39 36.71 -20.74
N LEU A 745 -7.34 35.83 -21.07
CA LEU A 745 -8.38 36.08 -22.09
C LEU A 745 -9.81 36.25 -21.53
N VAL A 746 -10.00 36.57 -20.24
CA VAL A 746 -11.35 36.56 -19.63
C VAL A 746 -11.75 37.85 -18.89
N GLU A 747 -10.91 38.86 -18.78
CA GLU A 747 -11.30 40.16 -18.20
C GLU A 747 -11.52 41.23 -19.27
N ASP A 748 -12.76 41.32 -19.77
CA ASP A 748 -13.39 42.58 -20.21
C ASP A 748 -14.91 42.35 -20.39
N LYS A 749 -15.59 42.08 -19.28
CA LYS A 749 -17.06 42.00 -19.25
C LYS A 749 -17.66 43.40 -19.23
N LEU A 750 -17.69 44.06 -20.39
CA LEU A 750 -18.62 45.17 -20.70
C LEU A 750 -18.72 45.49 -22.21
N VAL A 751 -18.38 44.53 -23.09
CA VAL A 751 -18.36 44.72 -24.56
C VAL A 751 -19.27 43.72 -25.33
N GLU A 752 -20.19 43.04 -24.65
CA GLU A 752 -20.90 41.85 -25.18
C GLU A 752 -21.81 42.05 -26.42
N PHE A 753 -22.10 43.28 -26.88
CA PHE A 753 -22.91 43.49 -28.10
C PHE A 753 -22.31 44.45 -29.14
N GLY A 754 -21.10 44.97 -28.89
CA GLY A 754 -20.45 45.99 -29.73
C GLY A 754 -20.75 47.43 -29.31
N SER A 755 -20.05 48.38 -29.93
CA SER A 755 -20.10 49.81 -29.58
C SER A 755 -21.23 50.59 -30.26
N LEU A 756 -22.02 49.96 -31.14
CA LEU A 756 -23.03 50.63 -31.96
C LEU A 756 -24.41 50.64 -31.27
N LYS A 757 -24.78 51.79 -30.69
CA LYS A 757 -26.04 51.99 -29.94
C LYS A 757 -27.32 51.65 -30.72
N GLU A 758 -27.31 51.81 -32.05
CA GLU A 758 -28.47 51.49 -32.91
C GLU A 758 -28.71 49.97 -33.02
N PHE A 759 -27.64 49.17 -33.06
CA PHE A 759 -27.74 47.70 -33.07
C PHE A 759 -28.25 47.17 -31.73
N ILE A 760 -27.75 47.71 -30.61
CA ILE A 760 -28.18 47.33 -29.25
C ILE A 760 -29.67 47.63 -29.04
N LYS A 761 -30.15 48.80 -29.51
CA LYS A 761 -31.57 49.16 -29.43
C LYS A 761 -32.47 48.24 -30.27
N SER A 762 -32.02 47.88 -31.47
CA SER A 762 -32.75 46.95 -32.36
C SER A 762 -32.85 45.54 -31.75
N ALA A 763 -31.73 45.00 -31.24
CA ALA A 763 -31.67 43.71 -30.57
C ALA A 763 -32.54 43.65 -29.30
N ALA A 764 -32.52 44.72 -28.48
CA ALA A 764 -33.36 44.83 -27.29
C ALA A 764 -34.87 44.91 -27.61
N HIS A 765 -35.24 45.48 -28.76
CA HIS A 765 -36.62 45.53 -29.25
C HIS A 765 -37.10 44.17 -29.79
N ALA A 766 -36.23 43.44 -30.51
CA ALA A 766 -36.50 42.11 -31.04
C ALA A 766 -36.67 41.06 -29.92
N LEU A 767 -35.83 41.10 -28.89
CA LEU A 767 -35.93 40.22 -27.70
C LEU A 767 -37.20 40.49 -26.86
N LYS A 768 -37.81 41.67 -26.99
CA LYS A 768 -39.09 42.04 -26.36
C LYS A 768 -40.30 41.84 -27.27
N GLY A 769 -40.12 41.29 -28.47
CA GLY A 769 -41.20 40.97 -29.41
C GLY A 769 -41.93 42.19 -30.03
N LYS A 770 -41.32 43.37 -30.04
CA LYS A 770 -41.91 44.59 -30.64
C LYS A 770 -41.08 45.08 -31.82
N SER A 771 -41.53 44.83 -33.04
CA SER A 771 -40.98 45.41 -34.26
C SER A 771 -41.68 46.73 -34.59
N ASN A 772 -40.93 47.84 -34.62
CA ASN A 772 -41.32 49.04 -35.36
C ASN A 772 -40.22 49.33 -36.39
N PRO A 773 -40.55 49.53 -37.68
CA PRO A 773 -39.56 49.88 -38.69
C PRO A 773 -39.12 51.35 -38.53
N PRO A 774 -37.81 51.68 -38.57
CA PRO A 774 -37.35 53.06 -38.55
C PRO A 774 -37.53 53.77 -39.91
N ASN A 775 -37.97 55.03 -39.87
CA ASN A 775 -38.41 55.87 -41.00
C ASN A 775 -37.30 56.46 -41.90
N HIS A 776 -36.06 55.96 -41.91
CA HIS A 776 -35.02 56.50 -42.80
C HIS A 776 -34.06 55.41 -43.31
N LEU A 777 -34.31 54.92 -44.53
CA LEU A 777 -33.47 53.93 -45.23
C LEU A 777 -31.99 54.35 -45.38
N ARG A 778 -31.69 55.65 -45.39
CA ARG A 778 -30.32 56.15 -45.65
C ARG A 778 -29.38 55.96 -44.45
N ASN A 779 -29.86 56.08 -43.22
CA ASN A 779 -29.05 55.84 -42.00
C ASN A 779 -28.91 54.35 -41.67
N SER A 780 -29.86 53.51 -42.10
CA SER A 780 -29.80 52.06 -41.89
C SER A 780 -28.72 51.37 -42.73
N ASN A 781 -28.41 51.87 -43.94
CA ASN A 781 -27.35 51.29 -44.77
C ASN A 781 -25.95 51.59 -44.23
N GLU A 782 -25.69 52.80 -43.72
CA GLU A 782 -24.40 53.11 -43.07
C GLU A 782 -24.19 52.32 -41.79
N ALA A 783 -25.23 52.18 -40.96
CA ALA A 783 -25.19 51.33 -39.78
C ALA A 783 -24.99 49.85 -40.14
N ALA A 784 -25.65 49.35 -41.20
CA ALA A 784 -25.45 47.98 -41.68
C ALA A 784 -24.02 47.75 -42.18
N HIS A 785 -23.44 48.69 -42.92
CA HIS A 785 -22.04 48.64 -43.36
C HIS A 785 -21.06 48.60 -42.18
N GLN A 786 -21.36 49.30 -41.08
CA GLN A 786 -20.54 49.25 -39.86
C GLN A 786 -20.66 47.91 -39.12
N VAL A 787 -21.85 47.30 -39.08
CA VAL A 787 -22.06 45.98 -38.46
C VAL A 787 -21.36 44.86 -39.23
N VAL A 788 -21.28 44.93 -40.57
CA VAL A 788 -20.55 43.93 -41.39
C VAL A 788 -19.07 44.27 -41.61
N SER A 789 -18.55 45.29 -40.92
CA SER A 789 -17.15 45.68 -41.05
C SER A 789 -16.21 44.69 -40.36
N CYS A 790 -15.00 44.52 -40.90
CA CYS A 790 -14.01 43.56 -40.40
C CYS A 790 -13.57 43.79 -38.94
N GLY A 791 -13.88 44.95 -38.35
CA GLY A 791 -13.54 45.29 -36.96
C GLY A 791 -14.68 45.09 -35.95
N TYR A 792 -15.89 44.72 -36.38
CA TYR A 792 -17.06 44.67 -35.50
C TYR A 792 -17.00 43.52 -34.47
N GLU A 793 -16.41 42.39 -34.86
CA GLU A 793 -16.27 41.18 -34.05
C GLU A 793 -15.02 41.18 -33.16
N TYR A 794 -14.11 42.15 -33.35
CA TYR A 794 -12.80 42.18 -32.71
C TYR A 794 -12.85 42.43 -31.18
N SER A 795 -14.00 42.87 -30.67
CA SER A 795 -14.21 43.22 -29.26
C SER A 795 -15.53 42.70 -28.69
N THR A 796 -16.27 41.84 -29.40
CA THR A 796 -17.62 41.41 -29.01
C THR A 796 -17.72 39.90 -28.86
N SER A 797 -18.71 39.40 -28.12
CA SER A 797 -18.96 37.96 -27.91
C SER A 797 -19.70 37.28 -29.07
N TRP A 798 -19.65 37.86 -30.28
CA TRP A 798 -20.22 37.28 -31.49
C TRP A 798 -19.50 35.97 -31.83
N GLY A 799 -20.26 34.88 -31.95
CA GLY A 799 -19.73 33.51 -32.14
C GLY A 799 -19.44 32.74 -30.84
N ALA A 800 -19.58 33.35 -29.65
CA ALA A 800 -19.28 32.69 -28.38
C ALA A 800 -20.45 31.91 -27.76
N GLU A 801 -21.73 32.15 -28.09
CA GLU A 801 -22.82 31.36 -27.50
C GLU A 801 -24.21 31.57 -28.14
N ILE A 802 -24.40 31.39 -29.46
CA ILE A 802 -25.77 31.49 -30.05
C ILE A 802 -26.01 30.49 -31.20
N LEU A 803 -26.95 29.56 -30.95
CA LEU A 803 -27.98 28.95 -31.84
C LEU A 803 -28.10 27.40 -31.82
N ASN A 804 -29.36 26.96 -31.84
CA ASN A 804 -29.90 25.59 -31.82
C ASN A 804 -30.42 25.21 -33.24
N PRO A 805 -30.55 23.91 -33.63
CA PRO A 805 -30.37 23.49 -35.01
C PRO A 805 -31.62 22.99 -35.78
N SER A 806 -31.36 22.81 -37.09
CA SER A 806 -31.74 21.71 -38.01
C SER A 806 -33.10 21.71 -38.75
N ALA A 807 -33.00 21.83 -40.09
CA ALA A 807 -33.94 21.27 -41.09
C ALA A 807 -33.35 21.22 -42.53
N PHE A 808 -32.06 20.86 -42.75
CA PHE A 808 -31.45 20.92 -44.10
C PHE A 808 -30.81 19.60 -44.57
N LEU A 809 -31.03 19.28 -45.84
CA LEU A 809 -30.34 18.24 -46.62
C LEU A 809 -29.30 18.91 -47.54
N GLY A 810 -28.09 18.35 -47.64
CA GLY A 810 -27.01 18.87 -48.48
C GLY A 810 -26.17 17.77 -49.13
N CYS A 811 -25.47 18.09 -50.22
CA CYS A 811 -24.64 17.14 -50.97
C CYS A 811 -23.42 16.66 -50.16
N ALA A 812 -23.16 15.34 -50.17
CA ALA A 812 -22.01 14.73 -49.49
C ALA A 812 -20.78 14.66 -50.42
N PRO A 813 -19.54 14.72 -49.88
CA PRO A 813 -18.33 14.57 -50.67
C PRO A 813 -18.20 13.14 -51.24
N LEU A 814 -17.98 13.04 -52.55
CA LEU A 814 -17.93 11.76 -53.29
C LEU A 814 -16.51 11.22 -53.54
N GLY A 815 -15.45 11.96 -53.14
CA GLY A 815 -14.05 11.62 -53.42
C GLY A 815 -13.21 11.29 -52.18
N GLY A 816 -12.32 10.30 -52.29
CA GLY A 816 -11.46 9.80 -51.21
C GLY A 816 -10.66 10.89 -50.46
N PRO A 817 -9.95 11.80 -51.17
CA PRO A 817 -9.19 12.87 -50.51
C PRO A 817 -10.06 13.91 -49.80
N ALA A 818 -11.24 14.23 -50.35
CA ALA A 818 -12.17 15.17 -49.73
C ALA A 818 -12.76 14.59 -48.43
N VAL A 819 -13.13 13.30 -48.44
CA VAL A 819 -13.61 12.58 -47.24
C VAL A 819 -12.50 12.48 -46.19
N MET A 820 -11.28 12.11 -46.59
CA MET A 820 -10.16 11.98 -45.65
C MET A 820 -9.71 13.32 -45.06
N ASN A 821 -9.71 14.41 -45.84
CA ASN A 821 -9.42 15.75 -45.32
C ASN A 821 -10.54 16.28 -44.43
N GLN A 822 -11.80 15.92 -44.70
CA GLN A 822 -12.92 16.23 -43.81
C GLN A 822 -12.77 15.51 -42.46
N GLN A 823 -12.46 14.21 -42.48
CA GLN A 823 -12.22 13.43 -41.26
C GLN A 823 -11.00 13.94 -40.48
N LYS A 824 -9.91 14.29 -41.19
CA LYS A 824 -8.73 14.94 -40.57
C LYS A 824 -9.11 16.25 -39.89
N ARG A 825 -9.91 17.10 -40.55
CA ARG A 825 -10.38 18.37 -39.97
C ARG A 825 -11.25 18.13 -38.73
N TRP A 826 -12.11 17.11 -38.75
CA TRP A 826 -12.90 16.72 -37.58
C TRP A 826 -12.04 16.20 -36.44
N ALA A 827 -11.08 15.32 -36.71
CA ALA A 827 -10.16 14.80 -35.70
C ALA A 827 -9.32 15.92 -35.06
N ILE A 828 -8.80 16.86 -35.87
CA ILE A 828 -8.07 18.04 -35.36
C ILE A 828 -8.99 18.92 -34.52
N GLY A 829 -10.19 19.26 -35.01
CA GLY A 829 -11.13 20.09 -34.26
C GLY A 829 -11.60 19.44 -32.96
N MET A 830 -11.82 18.11 -32.95
CA MET A 830 -12.19 17.37 -31.75
C MET A 830 -11.04 17.34 -30.73
N LEU A 831 -9.79 17.18 -31.19
CA LEU A 831 -8.61 17.23 -30.34
C LEU A 831 -8.38 18.65 -29.79
N GLU A 832 -8.56 19.68 -30.61
CA GLU A 832 -8.50 21.08 -30.19
C GLU A 832 -9.56 21.37 -29.12
N ILE A 833 -10.80 20.89 -29.30
CA ILE A 833 -11.87 21.03 -28.29
C ILE A 833 -11.50 20.30 -27.00
N LEU A 834 -11.01 19.05 -27.09
CA LEU A 834 -10.60 18.25 -25.93
C LEU A 834 -9.45 18.90 -25.15
N LEU A 835 -8.54 19.59 -25.85
CA LEU A 835 -7.39 20.30 -25.28
C LEU A 835 -7.68 21.77 -24.95
N SER A 836 -8.86 22.28 -25.31
CA SER A 836 -9.31 23.65 -25.03
C SER A 836 -10.00 23.77 -23.67
N LYS A 837 -10.31 25.02 -23.29
CA LYS A 837 -11.14 25.33 -22.12
C LYS A 837 -12.55 24.73 -22.18
N ASN A 838 -13.04 24.38 -23.38
CA ASN A 838 -14.37 23.82 -23.60
C ASN A 838 -14.39 22.28 -23.50
N CYS A 839 -13.36 21.68 -22.89
CA CYS A 839 -13.28 20.23 -22.71
C CYS A 839 -14.53 19.70 -21.98
N PRO A 840 -15.18 18.64 -22.49
CA PRO A 840 -16.39 18.06 -21.90
C PRO A 840 -16.22 17.60 -20.45
N ILE A 841 -14.99 17.21 -20.05
CA ILE A 841 -14.66 16.82 -18.68
C ILE A 841 -14.89 17.99 -17.72
N PHE A 842 -14.44 19.19 -18.08
CA PHE A 842 -14.63 20.37 -17.27
C PHE A 842 -16.09 20.85 -17.32
N ALA A 843 -16.73 20.80 -18.48
CA ALA A 843 -18.15 21.18 -18.60
C ALA A 843 -19.11 20.26 -17.83
N ALA A 844 -18.80 18.96 -17.70
CA ALA A 844 -19.60 18.00 -16.93
C ALA A 844 -19.35 18.07 -15.42
N LEU A 845 -18.13 18.45 -15.00
CA LEU A 845 -17.76 18.59 -13.59
C LEU A 845 -18.17 19.94 -13.00
N PHE A 846 -18.24 21.00 -13.82
CA PHE A 846 -18.43 22.38 -13.36
C PHE A 846 -19.61 23.12 -14.00
N GLY A 847 -20.28 22.53 -15.01
CA GLY A 847 -21.44 23.12 -15.70
C GLY A 847 -22.77 22.43 -15.37
N LYS A 848 -23.86 22.86 -16.04
CA LYS A 848 -25.21 22.26 -15.89
C LYS A 848 -25.43 21.00 -16.76
N LEU A 849 -24.36 20.41 -17.30
CA LEU A 849 -24.45 19.28 -18.22
C LEU A 849 -24.74 17.98 -17.45
N GLN A 850 -25.72 17.20 -17.90
CA GLN A 850 -25.99 15.89 -17.29
C GLN A 850 -24.79 14.96 -17.46
N LEU A 851 -24.44 14.22 -16.41
CA LEU A 851 -23.27 13.32 -16.35
C LEU A 851 -23.21 12.32 -17.52
N ARG A 852 -24.35 11.73 -17.89
CA ARG A 852 -24.46 10.80 -19.03
C ARG A 852 -24.18 11.48 -20.37
N GLN A 853 -24.64 12.72 -20.54
CA GLN A 853 -24.36 13.54 -21.71
C GLN A 853 -22.89 13.98 -21.75
N GLY A 854 -22.31 14.27 -20.57
CA GLY A 854 -20.88 14.53 -20.41
C GLY A 854 -20.01 13.35 -20.86
N PHE A 855 -20.37 12.11 -20.50
CA PHE A 855 -19.68 10.92 -21.00
C PHE A 855 -19.86 10.72 -22.51
N ALA A 856 -21.04 10.99 -23.06
CA ALA A 856 -21.27 10.91 -24.51
C ALA A 856 -20.40 11.91 -25.28
N TYR A 857 -20.25 13.13 -24.77
CA TYR A 857 -19.36 14.12 -25.34
C TYR A 857 -17.90 13.75 -25.16
N LEU A 858 -17.50 13.26 -23.98
CA LEU A 858 -16.14 12.79 -23.77
C LEU A 858 -15.77 11.67 -24.75
N TRP A 859 -16.66 10.70 -24.95
CA TRP A 859 -16.49 9.64 -25.95
C TRP A 859 -16.32 10.23 -27.36
N LEU A 860 -17.23 11.14 -27.78
CA LEU A 860 -17.19 11.78 -29.09
C LEU A 860 -15.89 12.57 -29.35
N PHE A 861 -15.43 13.36 -28.37
CA PHE A 861 -14.24 14.21 -28.51
C PHE A 861 -12.92 13.46 -28.27
N SER A 862 -12.97 12.30 -27.61
CA SER A 862 -11.81 11.40 -27.46
C SER A 862 -11.51 10.57 -28.72
N TRP A 863 -12.40 10.57 -29.71
CA TRP A 863 -12.26 9.80 -30.95
C TRP A 863 -10.96 10.12 -31.71
N GLY A 864 -10.47 11.36 -31.62
CA GLY A 864 -9.18 11.77 -32.21
C GLY A 864 -7.94 11.12 -31.59
N LEU A 865 -8.03 10.56 -30.37
CA LEU A 865 -6.93 9.88 -29.66
C LEU A 865 -6.90 8.37 -29.91
N GLN A 866 -8.02 7.78 -30.31
CA GLN A 866 -8.20 6.34 -30.55
C GLN A 866 -7.20 5.73 -31.57
N PRO A 867 -6.77 6.43 -32.65
CA PRO A 867 -5.83 5.86 -33.61
C PRO A 867 -4.44 5.54 -33.06
N ILE A 868 -4.03 6.12 -31.92
CA ILE A 868 -2.70 5.91 -31.32
C ILE A 868 -2.52 4.45 -30.87
N PRO A 869 -3.36 3.91 -29.96
CA PRO A 869 -3.28 2.50 -29.57
C PRO A 869 -3.61 1.55 -30.71
N GLU A 870 -4.52 1.92 -31.62
CA GLU A 870 -4.87 1.09 -32.79
C GLU A 870 -3.69 0.89 -33.74
N LEU A 871 -2.87 1.93 -33.96
CA LEU A 871 -1.68 1.84 -34.80
C LEU A 871 -0.60 0.97 -34.16
N CYS A 872 -0.44 1.02 -32.83
CA CYS A 872 0.44 0.11 -32.08
C CYS A 872 -0.05 -1.34 -32.17
N TYR A 873 -1.36 -1.56 -32.03
CA TYR A 873 -1.96 -2.90 -32.08
C TYR A 873 -1.91 -3.50 -33.49
N ALA A 874 -2.04 -2.68 -34.54
CA ALA A 874 -1.86 -3.11 -35.93
C ALA A 874 -0.42 -3.55 -36.24
N ALA A 875 0.60 -2.92 -35.64
CA ALA A 875 2.00 -3.26 -35.88
C ALA A 875 2.47 -4.55 -35.16
N LEU A 876 1.77 -4.97 -34.12
CA LEU A 876 2.19 -6.05 -33.23
C LEU A 876 2.21 -7.45 -33.88
N PRO A 877 1.21 -7.87 -34.68
CA PRO A 877 1.26 -9.13 -35.43
C PRO A 877 2.41 -9.18 -36.44
N VAL A 878 2.71 -8.05 -37.10
CA VAL A 878 3.84 -7.94 -38.04
C VAL A 878 5.15 -8.16 -37.30
N TYR A 879 5.32 -7.53 -36.13
CA TYR A 879 6.48 -7.76 -35.28
C TYR A 879 6.61 -9.24 -34.88
N CYS A 880 5.52 -9.86 -34.43
CA CYS A 880 5.50 -11.25 -34.01
C CYS A 880 5.87 -12.22 -35.15
N ILE A 881 5.26 -12.04 -36.32
CA ILE A 881 5.56 -12.87 -37.50
C ILE A 881 7.02 -12.71 -37.93
N ILE A 882 7.59 -11.51 -37.89
CA ILE A 882 8.94 -11.25 -38.40
C ILE A 882 10.02 -11.72 -37.41
N THR A 883 9.77 -11.57 -36.11
CA THR A 883 10.70 -11.97 -35.04
C THR A 883 10.52 -13.41 -34.59
N ASN A 884 9.53 -14.11 -35.16
CA ASN A 884 9.13 -15.46 -34.77
C ASN A 884 8.71 -15.59 -33.30
N SER A 885 8.01 -14.57 -32.78
CA SER A 885 7.46 -14.51 -31.42
C SER A 885 5.93 -14.69 -31.41
N HIS A 886 5.34 -14.95 -30.25
CA HIS A 886 3.91 -15.24 -30.08
C HIS A 886 3.16 -14.12 -29.36
N LEU A 887 1.93 -13.83 -29.82
CA LEU A 887 1.06 -12.81 -29.23
C LEU A 887 0.01 -13.38 -28.27
N LEU A 888 -0.46 -14.61 -28.51
CA LEU A 888 -1.56 -15.23 -27.77
C LEU A 888 -1.12 -16.53 -27.05
N PRO A 889 -1.57 -16.80 -25.80
CA PRO A 889 -1.33 -18.06 -25.12
C PRO A 889 -2.09 -19.23 -25.77
N LYS A 890 -1.54 -20.45 -25.68
CA LYS A 890 -2.06 -21.68 -26.34
C LYS A 890 -3.55 -21.93 -26.04
N GLY A 891 -4.34 -22.20 -27.08
CA GLY A 891 -5.70 -22.78 -26.92
C GLY A 891 -6.76 -22.46 -27.97
N ILE A 892 -6.54 -21.53 -28.91
CA ILE A 892 -7.54 -21.17 -29.92
C ILE A 892 -6.99 -21.51 -31.31
N SER A 893 -6.99 -22.79 -31.65
CA SER A 893 -6.67 -23.25 -33.00
C SER A 893 -7.54 -24.47 -33.29
N GLU A 894 -8.82 -24.24 -33.54
CA GLU A 894 -9.67 -25.11 -34.36
C GLU A 894 -11.01 -24.40 -34.59
N THR A 895 -11.12 -23.63 -35.66
CA THR A 895 -12.41 -23.33 -36.28
C THR A 895 -12.18 -22.99 -37.75
N VAL A 896 -12.51 -23.95 -38.60
CA VAL A 896 -12.54 -23.81 -40.06
C VAL A 896 -13.80 -23.00 -40.41
N PHE A 897 -13.64 -21.90 -41.14
CA PHE A 897 -14.75 -21.19 -41.76
C PHE A 897 -14.65 -21.31 -43.28
N GLU A 898 -15.65 -21.96 -43.87
CA GLU A 898 -15.89 -22.07 -45.30
C GLU A 898 -16.58 -20.79 -45.79
N ILE A 899 -16.01 -20.09 -46.77
CA ILE A 899 -16.64 -18.94 -47.41
C ILE A 899 -17.11 -19.37 -48.81
N THR A 900 -18.43 -19.51 -48.94
CA THR A 900 -19.13 -19.78 -50.21
C THR A 900 -18.88 -18.68 -51.23
N LYS A 901 -18.55 -19.12 -52.44
CA LYS A 901 -18.41 -18.33 -53.66
C LYS A 901 -19.78 -17.78 -54.10
N LYS A 902 -19.83 -16.53 -54.57
CA LYS A 902 -20.93 -16.05 -55.40
C LYS A 902 -20.35 -15.28 -56.59
N ASP A 903 -20.37 -15.94 -57.74
CA ASP A 903 -20.16 -15.33 -59.05
C ASP A 903 -21.48 -14.66 -59.50
N GLN A 904 -21.41 -13.42 -59.99
CA GLN A 904 -21.99 -13.07 -61.29
C GLN A 904 -21.54 -11.69 -61.78
N SER A 905 -21.28 -11.70 -63.09
CA SER A 905 -20.86 -10.71 -64.07
C SER A 905 -21.88 -9.59 -64.35
N SER A 906 -21.40 -8.43 -64.82
CA SER A 906 -21.58 -7.97 -66.22
C SER A 906 -21.02 -6.54 -66.41
N ASP A 907 -20.76 -6.23 -67.68
CA ASP A 907 -19.87 -5.22 -68.24
C ASP A 907 -20.35 -3.74 -68.23
N ASP A 908 -19.38 -2.90 -68.56
CA ASP A 908 -19.40 -1.60 -69.25
C ASP A 908 -19.69 -0.25 -68.54
N VAL A 909 -18.59 0.55 -68.58
CA VAL A 909 -18.37 1.99 -68.80
C VAL A 909 -19.15 3.07 -68.02
N ASP A 910 -18.31 3.92 -67.43
CA ASP A 910 -18.43 5.29 -66.91
C ASP A 910 -18.95 5.57 -65.49
N ASP A 911 -18.01 6.13 -64.71
CA ASP A 911 -18.09 6.70 -63.35
C ASP A 911 -19.07 6.02 -62.36
N ASP A 912 -18.63 4.92 -61.74
CA ASP A 912 -19.24 4.42 -60.50
C ASP A 912 -18.78 5.31 -59.32
N PRO A 913 -19.67 6.08 -58.67
CA PRO A 913 -19.35 6.96 -57.55
C PRO A 913 -18.89 6.22 -56.27
N ARG A 914 -18.72 4.89 -56.33
CA ARG A 914 -18.27 4.04 -55.23
C ARG A 914 -16.77 3.70 -55.23
N LYS A 915 -15.98 4.18 -56.19
CA LYS A 915 -14.53 3.90 -56.24
C LYS A 915 -13.70 4.92 -55.46
N PHE A 916 -12.98 4.45 -54.43
CA PHE A 916 -12.06 5.25 -53.64
C PHE A 916 -10.91 5.79 -54.51
N THR A 917 -10.60 7.08 -54.38
CA THR A 917 -9.56 7.79 -55.15
C THR A 917 -8.39 8.18 -54.26
N PHE A 918 -7.18 8.23 -54.82
CA PHE A 918 -5.95 8.58 -54.12
C PHE A 918 -5.33 9.83 -54.74
N ASP A 919 -4.63 10.62 -53.92
CA ASP A 919 -3.80 11.75 -54.35
C ASP A 919 -2.44 11.72 -53.63
N GLU A 920 -1.57 12.69 -53.93
CA GLU A 920 -0.22 12.76 -53.35
C GLU A 920 -0.18 13.24 -51.89
N SER A 921 -1.34 13.36 -51.23
CA SER A 921 -1.41 13.81 -49.85
C SER A 921 -0.68 12.84 -48.92
N PRO A 922 0.08 13.36 -47.93
CA PRO A 922 0.78 12.53 -46.94
C PRO A 922 -0.18 11.70 -46.07
N ILE A 923 -1.49 11.99 -46.09
CA ILE A 923 -2.52 11.25 -45.33
C ILE A 923 -2.61 9.77 -45.73
N PHE A 924 -2.21 9.43 -46.96
CA PHE A 924 -2.25 8.05 -47.46
C PHE A 924 -0.99 7.24 -47.14
N VAL A 925 0.08 7.87 -46.63
CA VAL A 925 1.37 7.21 -46.36
C VAL A 925 1.23 6.16 -45.26
N SER A 926 0.61 6.49 -44.12
CA SER A 926 0.49 5.58 -42.97
C SER A 926 -0.32 4.31 -43.30
N GLY A 927 -1.47 4.47 -43.96
CA GLY A 927 -2.30 3.34 -44.38
C GLY A 927 -1.60 2.45 -45.41
N THR A 928 -0.82 3.06 -46.33
CA THR A 928 0.00 2.32 -47.29
C THR A 928 1.16 1.59 -46.60
N THR A 929 1.80 2.19 -45.59
CA THR A 929 2.87 1.56 -44.80
C THR A 929 2.37 0.34 -44.03
N ILE A 930 1.23 0.46 -43.33
CA ILE A 930 0.63 -0.66 -42.58
C ILE A 930 0.30 -1.81 -43.54
N LEU A 931 -0.33 -1.52 -44.68
CA LEU A 931 -0.63 -2.54 -45.68
C LEU A 931 0.63 -3.26 -46.19
N LEU A 932 1.68 -2.51 -46.54
CA LEU A 932 2.95 -3.09 -47.02
C LEU A 932 3.65 -3.94 -45.95
N LEU A 933 3.60 -3.52 -44.68
CA LEU A 933 4.14 -4.28 -43.55
C LEU A 933 3.43 -5.62 -43.38
N HIS A 934 2.09 -5.66 -43.43
CA HIS A 934 1.35 -6.91 -43.33
C HIS A 934 1.53 -7.82 -44.55
N LEU A 935 1.55 -7.26 -45.77
CA LEU A 935 1.86 -8.05 -46.98
C LEU A 935 3.26 -8.67 -46.90
N THR A 936 4.24 -7.92 -46.39
CA THR A 936 5.61 -8.41 -46.20
C THR A 936 5.68 -9.48 -45.12
N ALA A 937 5.00 -9.30 -43.98
CA ALA A 937 4.91 -10.31 -42.92
C ALA A 937 4.28 -11.62 -43.44
N LEU A 938 3.20 -11.53 -44.21
CA LEU A 938 2.56 -12.70 -44.81
C LEU A 938 3.49 -13.45 -45.78
N VAL A 939 4.27 -12.72 -46.59
CA VAL A 939 5.28 -13.33 -47.48
C VAL A 939 6.41 -13.99 -46.68
N VAL A 940 6.91 -13.33 -45.63
CA VAL A 940 7.95 -13.89 -44.73
C VAL A 940 7.46 -15.17 -44.07
N SER A 941 6.21 -15.21 -43.61
CA SER A 941 5.58 -16.39 -43.02
C SER A 941 5.39 -17.51 -44.05
N LEU A 942 4.82 -17.19 -45.23
CA LEU A 942 4.54 -18.16 -46.30
C LEU A 942 5.83 -18.83 -46.82
N LEU A 943 6.89 -18.05 -47.00
CA LEU A 943 8.19 -18.52 -47.47
C LEU A 943 9.07 -19.10 -46.34
N LYS A 944 8.57 -19.15 -45.10
CA LYS A 944 9.29 -19.59 -43.89
C LYS A 944 10.65 -18.91 -43.70
N LEU A 945 10.73 -17.60 -44.00
CA LEU A 945 11.96 -16.80 -43.90
C LEU A 945 12.20 -16.24 -42.47
N GLN A 946 11.58 -16.84 -41.46
CA GLN A 946 11.62 -16.40 -40.07
C GLN A 946 12.90 -16.90 -39.36
N PRO A 947 13.46 -16.14 -38.41
CA PRO A 947 14.56 -16.61 -37.57
C PRO A 947 14.12 -17.78 -36.66
N PRO A 948 15.05 -18.62 -36.15
CA PRO A 948 14.70 -19.66 -35.19
C PRO A 948 14.04 -19.05 -33.94
N ALA A 949 12.95 -19.68 -33.48
CA ALA A 949 12.21 -19.20 -32.31
C ALA A 949 13.06 -19.33 -31.04
N HIS A 950 13.16 -18.27 -30.25
CA HIS A 950 13.93 -18.25 -29.00
C HIS A 950 13.45 -19.32 -27.98
N ASP A 951 12.17 -19.71 -28.05
CA ASP A 951 11.52 -20.53 -27.03
C ASP A 951 11.12 -21.93 -27.56
N GLY A 952 11.66 -22.33 -28.72
CA GLY A 952 11.32 -23.60 -29.40
C GLY A 952 9.96 -23.63 -30.09
N HIS A 953 9.19 -22.54 -30.04
CA HIS A 953 7.89 -22.39 -30.69
C HIS A 953 7.80 -21.03 -31.40
N GLY A 954 7.66 -21.03 -32.72
CA GLY A 954 7.57 -19.82 -33.57
C GLY A 954 6.14 -19.39 -33.88
N SER A 955 5.94 -18.13 -34.31
CA SER A 955 4.64 -17.46 -34.54
C SER A 955 3.56 -18.37 -35.17
N GLY A 956 2.32 -18.29 -34.67
CA GLY A 956 1.24 -19.21 -35.00
C GLY A 956 0.25 -18.74 -36.08
N LEU A 957 -0.80 -19.56 -36.31
CA LEU A 957 -1.88 -19.27 -37.26
C LEU A 957 -2.67 -18.00 -36.89
N GLY A 958 -2.75 -17.65 -35.59
CA GLY A 958 -3.50 -16.49 -35.10
C GLY A 958 -2.93 -15.16 -35.60
N GLU A 959 -1.60 -14.99 -35.55
CA GLU A 959 -0.92 -13.78 -36.01
C GLU A 959 -1.05 -13.61 -37.54
N VAL A 960 -1.00 -14.73 -38.27
CA VAL A 960 -1.21 -14.77 -39.73
C VAL A 960 -2.66 -14.40 -40.08
N LEU A 961 -3.65 -15.00 -39.41
CA LEU A 961 -5.07 -14.69 -39.61
C LEU A 961 -5.37 -13.23 -39.29
N TYR A 962 -4.76 -12.69 -38.24
CA TYR A 962 -4.91 -11.28 -37.88
C TYR A 962 -4.30 -10.35 -38.95
N SER A 963 -3.14 -10.70 -39.50
CA SER A 963 -2.53 -9.96 -40.61
C SER A 963 -3.36 -10.05 -41.89
N VAL A 964 -3.96 -11.20 -42.20
CA VAL A 964 -4.92 -11.35 -43.30
C VAL A 964 -6.15 -10.47 -43.08
N TRP A 965 -6.73 -10.49 -41.88
CA TRP A 965 -7.89 -9.66 -41.53
C TRP A 965 -7.59 -8.16 -41.67
N LEU A 966 -6.41 -7.70 -41.24
CA LEU A 966 -6.01 -6.31 -41.45
C LEU A 966 -5.81 -5.96 -42.93
N VAL A 967 -5.20 -6.83 -43.73
CA VAL A 967 -5.10 -6.61 -45.19
C VAL A 967 -6.49 -6.48 -45.83
N LEU A 968 -7.47 -7.28 -45.37
CA LEU A 968 -8.87 -7.17 -45.80
C LEU A 968 -9.55 -5.89 -45.31
N CYS A 969 -9.27 -5.40 -44.11
CA CYS A 969 -9.78 -4.11 -43.63
C CYS A 969 -9.22 -2.93 -44.45
N PHE A 970 -8.00 -3.06 -44.98
CA PHE A 970 -7.34 -2.08 -45.85
C PHE A 970 -7.60 -2.32 -47.35
N TRP A 971 -8.67 -3.04 -47.70
CA TRP A 971 -9.03 -3.39 -49.08
C TRP A 971 -9.00 -2.22 -50.09
N PRO A 972 -9.44 -0.99 -49.77
CA PRO A 972 -9.32 0.14 -50.70
C PRO A 972 -7.87 0.49 -51.06
N PHE A 973 -6.95 0.43 -50.09
CA PHE A 973 -5.51 0.66 -50.31
C PHE A 973 -4.88 -0.49 -51.09
N LEU A 974 -5.32 -1.73 -50.85
CA LEU A 974 -4.88 -2.90 -51.61
C LEU A 974 -5.28 -2.80 -53.09
N LYS A 975 -6.53 -2.40 -53.38
CA LYS A 975 -6.94 -2.07 -54.76
C LYS A 975 -6.14 -0.90 -55.34
N GLY A 976 -5.82 0.10 -54.51
CA GLY A 976 -5.02 1.25 -54.89
C GLY A 976 -3.58 0.93 -55.30
N LEU A 977 -2.93 -0.08 -54.70
CA LEU A 977 -1.59 -0.53 -55.09
C LEU A 977 -1.52 -1.01 -56.55
N PHE A 978 -2.62 -1.57 -57.06
CA PHE A 978 -2.74 -2.09 -58.42
C PHE A 978 -3.59 -1.19 -59.34
N GLY A 979 -4.09 -0.07 -58.81
CA GLY A 979 -4.92 0.89 -59.53
C GLY A 979 -4.12 1.80 -60.46
N LYS A 980 -4.74 2.31 -61.53
CA LYS A 980 -4.15 3.27 -62.47
C LYS A 980 -4.85 4.63 -62.37
N GLY A 981 -4.10 5.70 -62.63
CA GLY A 981 -4.64 7.08 -62.61
C GLY A 981 -5.15 7.50 -61.22
N LYS A 982 -6.28 8.22 -61.17
CA LYS A 982 -6.92 8.74 -59.93
C LYS A 982 -7.30 7.67 -58.89
N HIS A 983 -7.26 6.39 -59.26
CA HIS A 983 -7.58 5.25 -58.40
C HIS A 983 -6.34 4.45 -57.95
N GLY A 984 -5.14 4.83 -58.40
CA GLY A 984 -3.87 4.23 -57.98
C GLY A 984 -3.18 5.04 -56.89
N ILE A 985 -2.54 4.39 -55.92
CA ILE A 985 -1.72 5.08 -54.92
C ILE A 985 -0.52 5.71 -55.65
N PRO A 986 -0.26 7.02 -55.49
CA PRO A 986 0.86 7.67 -56.16
C PRO A 986 2.19 7.03 -55.80
N ILE A 987 3.07 6.97 -56.79
CA ILE A 987 4.42 6.39 -56.65
C ILE A 987 5.21 7.11 -55.53
N SER A 988 5.04 8.43 -55.40
CA SER A 988 5.64 9.25 -54.33
C SER A 988 5.21 8.80 -52.92
N THR A 989 3.94 8.41 -52.74
CA THR A 989 3.39 7.86 -51.50
C THR A 989 3.92 6.45 -51.23
N ILE A 990 4.04 5.61 -52.27
CA ILE A 990 4.61 4.25 -52.16
C ILE A 990 6.07 4.32 -51.69
N TYR A 991 6.90 5.20 -52.25
CA TYR A 991 8.30 5.34 -51.83
C TYR A 991 8.44 5.73 -50.35
N LYS A 992 7.64 6.71 -49.88
CA LYS A 992 7.63 7.13 -48.47
C LYS A 992 7.15 5.99 -47.57
N ALA A 993 6.14 5.26 -48.01
CA ALA A 993 5.60 4.14 -47.26
C ALA A 993 6.59 2.97 -47.13
N VAL A 994 7.31 2.65 -48.21
CA VAL A 994 8.38 1.64 -48.24
C VAL A 994 9.54 2.06 -47.34
N ALA A 995 9.96 3.33 -47.35
CA ALA A 995 11.03 3.81 -46.47
C ALA A 995 10.70 3.63 -44.98
N LEU A 996 9.46 3.96 -44.58
CA LEU A 996 8.98 3.75 -43.22
C LEU A 996 8.86 2.27 -42.85
N ALA A 997 8.38 1.44 -43.79
CA ALA A 997 8.30 -0.01 -43.59
C ALA A 997 9.70 -0.61 -43.39
N LEU A 998 10.67 -0.25 -44.23
CA LEU A 998 12.07 -0.70 -44.09
C LEU A 998 12.70 -0.27 -42.76
N LEU A 999 12.40 0.95 -42.29
CA LEU A 999 12.87 1.45 -41.01
C LEU A 999 12.30 0.63 -39.83
N PHE A 1000 11.01 0.31 -39.88
CA PHE A 1000 10.37 -0.58 -38.89
C PHE A 1000 10.98 -1.99 -38.92
N LEU A 1001 11.13 -2.58 -40.11
CA LEU A 1001 11.75 -3.89 -40.29
C LEU A 1001 13.20 -3.93 -39.77
N TYR A 1002 13.95 -2.84 -39.96
CA TYR A 1002 15.30 -2.68 -39.42
C TYR A 1002 15.30 -2.68 -37.88
N PHE A 1003 14.35 -1.99 -37.24
CA PHE A 1003 14.19 -2.04 -35.78
C PHE A 1003 13.84 -3.44 -35.28
N CYS A 1004 12.91 -4.15 -35.93
CA CYS A 1004 12.55 -5.52 -35.58
C CYS A 1004 13.76 -6.47 -35.63
N ARG A 1005 14.61 -6.34 -36.66
CA ARG A 1005 15.84 -7.14 -36.80
C ARG A 1005 16.90 -6.82 -35.75
N ARG A 1006 17.01 -5.56 -35.32
CA ARG A 1006 17.95 -5.16 -34.25
C ARG A 1006 17.53 -5.73 -32.90
N SER A 1007 16.23 -5.82 -32.61
CA SER A 1007 15.73 -6.43 -31.37
C SER A 1007 15.97 -7.94 -31.26
N THR A 1008 16.22 -8.66 -32.36
CA THR A 1008 16.53 -10.10 -32.36
C THR A 1008 18.02 -10.44 -32.25
N MET A 1009 18.92 -9.44 -32.27
CA MET A 1009 20.38 -9.63 -32.19
C MET A 1009 20.97 -9.27 -30.80
N GLY A 1010 20.12 -9.05 -29.78
CA GLY A 1010 20.49 -8.60 -28.44
C GLY A 1010 20.23 -9.64 -27.36
#